data_AF-A0A6I3B6C6-F1
#
_entry.id   AF-A0A6I3B6C6-F1
#
_cell.length_a   1.000
_cell.length_b   1.000
_cell.length_c   1.000
_cell.angle_alpha   90.00
_cell.angle_beta   90.00
_cell.angle_gamma   90.00
#
_symmetry.space_group_name_H-M   'P 1'
#
loop_
_entity.id
_entity.type
_entity.pdbx_description
1 polymer ?
#
loop_
_entity_poly.entity_id
_entity_poly.type
_entity_poly.pdbx_seq_one_letter_code
_entity_poly.pdbx_strand_id
1 'polypeptide(L)'
;MKRSGLSEMASGSKRLTVSLTCVAAVVAASMWATTAAADIAGDPAAPVPSASPGLGTLEPTPVSSATPASSASPSVTSSPTTTTPATGEKTYLISVRDGSEAAVAASIETLGGTVTDTFDKAINGFAAEMTPEDAAALAKLAGVSRVEADQVFSINTGAVFADSGCTTNSMGRIDDGSSPSTPLGFSANWFGTSYSAIYVNNNGGISFDDGRGGFSDWGTIDLSTTIRPLVLPLFTDIDTNNGATSAVTYGPLSAAGNASFGSTAGYCVNWVNVGEYSASGVKFSFQLIILDRGSENIDLIFNYDKVLAPTSSSNGKFVIGYANPVNQTGTNIIATRLTSPSTLIDGAGSSLIGRSNVTPTVNGRYLYEIRPGVAPTATPTPSASPSATPTASCGSSVPPGTQGCAPWGLDRLDSHTLPLDTQYTPAGTGLGVKAYIVDTGVRTSHSEFTGRTLTGYSAIGGTPQDCHGHGTHVAGTVAGTTYGVAKLATVVPVRVLDCSGSGSTAGVVDGINWAISDHVAGTPAVMNLSLGGSASKTMDDAIAAAVADGITAVVAAGNSSADACNYSPAREVTAITVGATDSNDTIAYFSNYGSCVDIFGPGVTILSAGISSDTAAATMSGTSMASPHVAGVAAVYLGLNNSATPAQVATALTTYSSINRIVETYGSPNLLAYVRSFSVIDPGGPYGTPSGGGGSGGGSSSGGSSSGGGSSGGGGGGSAFEILGVSPASGPIAGGNTISLIGTGFTTATAVLIGNRNAAYKVIN
;
A
#
# COMPACT_ATOMS: atom_id res chain seq x y z
N MET A 1 72.90 -20.26 17.68
CA MET A 1 73.16 -21.68 17.36
C MET A 1 72.27 -22.11 16.22
N LYS A 2 72.83 -22.89 15.30
CA LYS A 2 72.25 -23.38 14.04
C LYS A 2 70.96 -24.19 14.24
N ARG A 3 69.99 -24.05 13.32
CA ARG A 3 69.65 -25.14 12.38
C ARG A 3 68.81 -24.63 11.20
N SER A 4 69.35 -24.93 10.03
CA SER A 4 68.85 -24.77 8.68
C SER A 4 67.79 -25.82 8.32
N GLY A 5 66.83 -25.42 7.50
CA GLY A 5 65.97 -26.32 6.71
C GLY A 5 65.45 -25.56 5.48
N LEU A 6 66.11 -25.78 4.34
CA LEU A 6 65.68 -25.36 3.00
C LEU A 6 64.68 -26.39 2.45
N SER A 7 63.57 -25.94 1.87
CA SER A 7 62.95 -26.59 0.70
C SER A 7 62.02 -25.63 -0.04
N GLU A 8 62.45 -25.25 -1.24
CA GLU A 8 61.74 -24.91 -2.48
C GLU A 8 60.53 -23.96 -2.53
N MET A 9 60.64 -23.04 -3.50
CA MET A 9 59.61 -22.18 -4.04
C MET A 9 58.41 -22.97 -4.59
N ALA A 10 57.21 -22.50 -4.27
CA ALA A 10 56.08 -22.54 -5.20
C ALA A 10 55.47 -21.13 -5.26
N SER A 11 55.82 -20.39 -6.31
CA SER A 11 55.08 -19.20 -6.73
C SER A 11 53.66 -19.61 -7.10
N GLY A 12 52.72 -19.44 -6.18
CA GLY A 12 51.29 -19.55 -6.48
C GLY A 12 50.83 -18.25 -7.12
N SER A 13 50.85 -18.16 -8.45
CA SER A 13 50.21 -17.07 -9.19
C SER A 13 48.71 -17.05 -8.84
N LYS A 14 48.27 -16.07 -8.06
CA LYS A 14 46.84 -15.86 -7.76
C LYS A 14 46.18 -15.28 -9.01
N ARG A 15 45.29 -16.06 -9.64
CA ARG A 15 44.56 -15.69 -10.85
C ARG A 15 43.10 -15.36 -10.50
N LEU A 16 42.65 -14.16 -10.82
CA LEU A 16 41.22 -13.79 -10.80
C LEU A 16 40.59 -14.23 -12.12
N THR A 17 39.60 -15.13 -12.08
CA THR A 17 38.87 -15.59 -13.26
C THR A 17 37.47 -15.01 -13.23
N VAL A 18 37.13 -14.14 -14.19
CA VAL A 18 35.76 -13.64 -14.39
C VAL A 18 35.20 -14.30 -15.65
N SER A 19 34.15 -15.11 -15.53
CA SER A 19 33.42 -15.66 -16.67
C SER A 19 32.27 -14.72 -17.04
N LEU A 20 32.41 -13.99 -18.15
CA LEU A 20 31.29 -13.32 -18.82
C LEU A 20 30.92 -14.14 -20.06
N THR A 21 29.69 -14.63 -20.11
CA THR A 21 29.12 -15.22 -21.32
C THR A 21 28.55 -14.09 -22.18
N CYS A 22 29.32 -13.61 -23.17
CA CYS A 22 28.78 -12.72 -24.21
C CYS A 22 27.91 -13.55 -25.16
N VAL A 23 26.60 -13.33 -25.18
CA VAL A 23 25.76 -13.68 -26.33
C VAL A 23 25.79 -12.49 -27.27
N ALA A 24 26.59 -12.58 -28.33
CA ALA A 24 26.56 -11.63 -29.45
C ALA A 24 25.67 -12.20 -30.57
N ALA A 25 24.80 -11.33 -31.08
CA ALA A 25 23.72 -11.59 -32.02
C ALA A 25 24.12 -12.23 -33.36
N VAL A 26 23.20 -13.03 -33.92
CA VAL A 26 23.18 -13.37 -35.35
C VAL A 26 22.27 -12.35 -36.05
N VAL A 27 22.88 -11.34 -36.68
CA VAL A 27 22.26 -10.57 -37.77
C VAL A 27 23.01 -10.94 -39.04
N ALA A 28 22.35 -11.71 -39.92
CA ALA A 28 22.84 -11.97 -41.26
C ALA A 28 22.38 -10.83 -42.18
N ALA A 29 23.34 -10.09 -42.72
CA ALA A 29 23.12 -9.08 -43.75
C ALA A 29 22.69 -9.72 -45.08
N SER A 30 21.73 -9.09 -45.75
CA SER A 30 21.59 -9.12 -47.21
C SER A 30 21.35 -7.68 -47.66
N MET A 31 22.33 -7.10 -48.36
CA MET A 31 22.18 -6.29 -49.59
C MET A 31 23.39 -5.39 -49.83
N TRP A 32 23.87 -5.43 -51.06
CA TRP A 32 25.02 -4.72 -51.63
C TRP A 32 24.74 -3.23 -51.92
N ALA A 33 25.82 -2.42 -51.90
CA ALA A 33 26.19 -1.30 -52.81
C ALA A 33 25.16 -0.18 -53.10
N THR A 34 25.44 1.14 -53.16
CA THR A 34 26.65 1.95 -53.31
C THR A 34 26.27 3.45 -53.14
N THR A 35 27.15 4.24 -52.52
CA THR A 35 27.49 5.67 -52.73
C THR A 35 26.43 6.70 -53.19
N ALA A 36 26.25 7.79 -52.42
CA ALA A 36 26.77 9.14 -52.74
C ALA A 36 26.43 10.15 -51.63
N ALA A 37 27.44 10.89 -51.19
CA ALA A 37 27.35 12.03 -50.28
C ALA A 37 27.20 13.33 -51.06
N ALA A 38 26.54 14.34 -50.46
CA ALA A 38 27.14 15.63 -50.07
C ALA A 38 26.09 16.75 -49.98
N ASP A 39 25.97 17.27 -48.75
CA ASP A 39 25.97 18.68 -48.32
C ASP A 39 25.15 19.75 -49.07
N ILE A 40 24.45 20.60 -48.29
CA ILE A 40 24.92 21.96 -47.94
C ILE A 40 24.03 22.59 -46.85
N ALA A 41 24.73 23.28 -45.93
CA ALA A 41 24.40 24.24 -44.87
C ALA A 41 23.11 25.10 -45.01
N GLY A 42 22.56 25.72 -43.96
CA GLY A 42 22.96 25.89 -42.56
C GLY A 42 22.05 26.94 -41.90
N ASP A 43 21.68 26.68 -40.63
CA ASP A 43 21.61 27.58 -39.44
C ASP A 43 20.95 28.99 -39.48
N PRO A 44 20.62 29.64 -38.34
CA PRO A 44 19.35 29.51 -37.61
C PRO A 44 18.68 30.88 -37.30
N ALA A 45 17.42 30.91 -36.81
CA ALA A 45 16.90 31.84 -35.78
C ALA A 45 15.35 31.81 -35.65
N ALA A 46 14.86 31.84 -34.41
CA ALA A 46 13.50 32.25 -33.99
C ALA A 46 13.40 33.80 -33.87
N PRO A 47 12.33 34.44 -33.34
CA PRO A 47 10.90 34.08 -33.12
C PRO A 47 9.85 35.14 -33.63
N VAL A 48 8.56 34.75 -33.67
CA VAL A 48 7.24 35.42 -33.36
C VAL A 48 7.18 36.99 -33.35
N PRO A 49 6.13 37.75 -33.83
CA PRO A 49 4.68 37.52 -33.55
C PRO A 49 3.56 38.09 -34.48
N SER A 50 2.32 37.67 -34.15
CA SER A 50 1.04 38.44 -34.07
C SER A 50 0.17 38.84 -35.28
N ALA A 51 -1.14 38.61 -35.05
CA ALA A 51 -2.33 39.43 -35.36
C ALA A 51 -3.09 39.26 -36.70
N SER A 52 -4.34 38.78 -36.60
CA SER A 52 -5.48 39.02 -37.51
C SER A 52 -6.08 40.43 -37.30
N PRO A 53 -7.03 40.99 -38.11
CA PRO A 53 -8.42 40.49 -38.20
C PRO A 53 -9.25 40.80 -39.48
N GLY A 54 -10.44 40.18 -39.56
CA GLY A 54 -11.66 40.70 -40.22
C GLY A 54 -11.91 40.22 -41.66
N LEU A 55 -13.15 40.10 -42.17
CA LEU A 55 -14.51 40.38 -41.67
C LEU A 55 -15.49 39.97 -42.80
N GLY A 56 -16.68 39.46 -42.46
CA GLY A 56 -17.92 39.53 -43.28
C GLY A 56 -18.12 38.47 -44.37
N THR A 57 -19.33 38.08 -44.77
CA THR A 57 -20.71 38.46 -44.42
C THR A 57 -21.68 37.56 -45.22
N LEU A 58 -22.79 37.15 -44.60
CA LEU A 58 -24.17 37.04 -45.12
C LEU A 58 -24.58 35.95 -46.15
N GLU A 59 -25.56 35.15 -45.70
CA GLU A 59 -26.57 34.31 -46.38
C GLU A 59 -27.57 35.11 -47.27
N PRO A 60 -28.38 34.52 -48.21
CA PRO A 60 -29.41 33.50 -47.91
C PRO A 60 -29.80 32.42 -48.97
N THR A 61 -30.55 31.43 -48.47
CA THR A 61 -31.36 30.27 -48.96
C THR A 61 -32.09 30.34 -50.34
N PRO A 62 -32.87 29.31 -50.81
CA PRO A 62 -32.97 27.84 -50.55
C PRO A 62 -33.07 26.94 -51.84
N VAL A 63 -33.24 25.62 -51.67
CA VAL A 63 -34.18 24.68 -52.39
C VAL A 63 -33.56 23.30 -52.77
N SER A 64 -34.11 22.25 -52.13
CA SER A 64 -34.45 20.88 -52.58
C SER A 64 -33.52 20.06 -53.50
N SER A 65 -33.11 18.87 -53.03
CA SER A 65 -33.52 17.54 -53.57
C SER A 65 -32.50 16.42 -53.20
N ALA A 66 -32.98 15.18 -53.24
CA ALA A 66 -32.50 14.01 -52.51
C ALA A 66 -31.31 13.24 -53.13
N THR A 67 -30.48 12.61 -52.26
CA THR A 67 -29.69 11.32 -52.30
C THR A 67 -29.05 10.79 -53.62
N PRO A 68 -28.01 9.91 -53.63
CA PRO A 68 -27.30 9.25 -52.51
C PRO A 68 -25.75 9.12 -52.64
N ALA A 69 -25.16 8.60 -51.56
CA ALA A 69 -23.94 7.77 -51.48
C ALA A 69 -22.57 8.38 -51.86
N SER A 70 -21.72 8.57 -50.85
CA SER A 70 -20.29 8.36 -51.01
C SER A 70 -19.67 7.69 -49.78
N SER A 71 -18.78 6.76 -50.08
CA SER A 71 -17.83 6.09 -49.21
C SER A 71 -16.94 7.06 -48.45
N ALA A 72 -16.70 6.80 -47.16
CA ALA A 72 -15.63 7.42 -46.40
C ALA A 72 -14.81 6.36 -45.63
N SER A 73 -13.49 6.42 -45.84
CA SER A 73 -12.43 5.82 -45.02
C SER A 73 -12.49 6.32 -43.57
N PRO A 74 -11.89 5.61 -42.60
CA PRO A 74 -12.12 5.82 -41.18
C PRO A 74 -11.38 7.06 -40.68
N SER A 75 -12.11 7.94 -39.99
CA SER A 75 -11.55 9.02 -39.19
C SER A 75 -11.61 8.64 -37.71
N VAL A 76 -10.44 8.68 -37.08
CA VAL A 76 -10.19 8.53 -35.65
C VAL A 76 -10.71 9.76 -34.88
N THR A 77 -11.06 9.53 -33.62
CA THR A 77 -11.38 10.46 -32.51
C THR A 77 -12.79 11.05 -32.37
N SER A 78 -13.50 10.55 -31.35
CA SER A 78 -14.27 11.39 -30.42
C SER A 78 -14.07 10.86 -28.99
N SER A 79 -13.64 11.74 -28.09
CA SER A 79 -13.52 11.54 -26.64
C SER A 79 -14.78 10.93 -26.01
N PRO A 80 -14.68 10.24 -24.86
CA PRO A 80 -15.84 9.72 -24.18
C PRO A 80 -16.69 10.89 -23.69
N THR A 81 -17.92 10.93 -24.18
CA THR A 81 -18.96 11.81 -23.65
C THR A 81 -19.40 11.15 -22.35
N THR A 82 -19.06 11.72 -21.20
CA THR A 82 -19.64 11.33 -19.90
C THR A 82 -21.11 11.74 -19.90
N THR A 83 -21.97 10.84 -20.38
CA THR A 83 -23.41 10.90 -20.11
C THR A 83 -23.63 10.47 -18.67
N THR A 84 -24.27 11.33 -17.89
CA THR A 84 -24.79 10.96 -16.57
C THR A 84 -25.68 9.71 -16.72
N PRO A 85 -25.47 8.64 -15.93
CA PRO A 85 -26.27 7.42 -16.05
C PRO A 85 -27.76 7.73 -15.88
N ALA A 86 -28.60 7.03 -16.64
CA ALA A 86 -30.04 7.13 -16.43
C ALA A 86 -30.38 6.62 -15.01
N THR A 87 -31.39 7.21 -14.37
CA THR A 87 -31.80 6.85 -12.99
C THR A 87 -32.01 5.34 -12.84
N GLY A 88 -31.12 4.66 -12.10
CA GLY A 88 -31.20 3.22 -11.81
C GLY A 88 -30.04 2.37 -12.36
N GLU A 89 -29.22 2.91 -13.26
CA GLU A 89 -28.07 2.21 -13.84
C GLU A 89 -26.90 2.10 -12.84
N LYS A 90 -26.18 0.98 -12.91
CA LYS A 90 -24.96 0.69 -12.14
C LYS A 90 -23.89 0.14 -13.07
N THR A 91 -22.63 0.28 -12.69
CA THR A 91 -21.51 -0.35 -13.38
C THR A 91 -21.39 -1.82 -12.98
N TYR A 92 -21.22 -2.69 -13.97
CA TYR A 92 -20.97 -4.12 -13.79
C TYR A 92 -19.70 -4.53 -14.53
N LEU A 93 -18.98 -5.47 -13.94
CA LEU A 93 -17.88 -6.21 -14.53
C LEU A 93 -18.41 -7.48 -15.18
N ILE A 94 -18.15 -7.64 -16.47
CA ILE A 94 -18.64 -8.77 -17.27
C ILE A 94 -17.44 -9.55 -17.79
N SER A 95 -17.21 -10.74 -17.25
CA SER A 95 -16.21 -11.68 -17.79
C SER A 95 -16.87 -12.57 -18.84
N VAL A 96 -16.24 -12.71 -20.01
CA VAL A 96 -16.77 -13.48 -21.14
C VAL A 96 -15.94 -14.71 -21.44
N ARG A 97 -16.55 -15.67 -22.14
CA ARG A 97 -15.85 -16.85 -22.67
C ARG A 97 -15.17 -16.48 -23.98
N ASP A 98 -13.99 -17.04 -24.22
CA ASP A 98 -13.20 -16.80 -25.43
C ASP A 98 -14.04 -16.94 -26.71
N GLY A 99 -13.91 -15.95 -27.60
CA GLY A 99 -14.63 -15.89 -28.87
C GLY A 99 -16.08 -15.38 -28.75
N SER A 100 -16.52 -14.97 -27.56
CA SER A 100 -17.87 -14.43 -27.32
C SER A 100 -17.90 -12.91 -27.15
N GLU A 101 -16.75 -12.23 -27.22
CA GLU A 101 -16.56 -10.82 -26.87
C GLU A 101 -17.49 -9.92 -27.68
N ALA A 102 -17.43 -10.01 -29.01
CA ALA A 102 -18.24 -9.20 -29.92
C ALA A 102 -19.74 -9.46 -29.77
N ALA A 103 -20.13 -10.72 -29.54
CA ALA A 103 -21.53 -11.10 -29.37
C ALA A 103 -22.10 -10.58 -28.03
N VAL A 104 -21.30 -10.62 -26.96
CA VAL A 104 -21.70 -10.10 -25.65
C VAL A 104 -21.74 -8.57 -25.67
N ALA A 105 -20.77 -7.89 -26.28
CA ALA A 105 -20.79 -6.44 -26.43
C ALA A 105 -22.05 -5.95 -27.16
N ALA A 106 -22.40 -6.58 -28.28
CA ALA A 106 -23.65 -6.28 -28.99
C ALA A 106 -24.92 -6.57 -28.15
N SER A 107 -24.86 -7.58 -27.28
CA SER A 107 -25.95 -7.91 -26.37
C SER A 107 -26.11 -6.87 -25.26
N ILE A 108 -25.01 -6.29 -24.76
CA ILE A 108 -25.02 -5.18 -23.80
C ILE A 108 -25.78 -3.99 -24.39
N GLU A 109 -25.43 -3.57 -25.61
CA GLU A 109 -26.09 -2.47 -26.31
C GLU A 109 -27.58 -2.77 -26.59
N THR A 110 -27.90 -4.01 -26.97
CA THR A 110 -29.29 -4.45 -27.24
C THR A 110 -30.16 -4.40 -25.98
N LEU A 111 -29.56 -4.64 -24.81
CA LEU A 111 -30.21 -4.52 -23.51
C LEU A 111 -30.23 -3.07 -22.98
N GLY A 112 -29.77 -2.10 -23.77
CA GLY A 112 -29.73 -0.68 -23.39
C GLY A 112 -28.56 -0.30 -22.48
N GLY A 113 -27.62 -1.22 -22.24
CA GLY A 113 -26.39 -0.92 -21.50
C GLY A 113 -25.32 -0.26 -22.37
N THR A 114 -24.36 0.39 -21.72
CA THR A 114 -23.22 1.05 -22.37
C THR A 114 -21.92 0.43 -21.89
N VAL A 115 -21.09 -0.08 -22.81
CA VAL A 115 -19.73 -0.53 -22.48
C VAL A 115 -18.87 0.70 -22.17
N THR A 116 -18.29 0.74 -20.98
CA THR A 116 -17.37 1.81 -20.55
C THR A 116 -15.93 1.43 -20.79
N ASP A 117 -15.58 0.16 -20.56
CA ASP A 117 -14.21 -0.35 -20.66
C ASP A 117 -14.18 -1.75 -21.28
N THR A 118 -13.08 -2.09 -21.93
CA THR A 118 -12.81 -3.42 -22.50
C THR A 118 -11.50 -3.95 -21.95
N PHE A 119 -11.52 -5.20 -21.50
CA PHE A 119 -10.38 -5.89 -20.92
C PHE A 119 -10.02 -7.11 -21.78
N ASP A 120 -8.74 -7.28 -22.07
CA ASP A 120 -8.22 -8.33 -22.96
C ASP A 120 -6.93 -9.01 -22.45
N LYS A 121 -6.37 -8.52 -21.33
CA LYS A 121 -5.17 -9.06 -20.67
C LYS A 121 -5.47 -9.62 -19.28
N ALA A 122 -6.01 -8.78 -18.40
CA ALA A 122 -6.25 -9.15 -16.99
C ALA A 122 -7.47 -10.07 -16.86
N ILE A 123 -8.53 -9.74 -17.57
CA ILE A 123 -9.69 -10.60 -17.79
C ILE A 123 -10.11 -10.45 -19.25
N ASN A 124 -10.78 -11.44 -19.82
CA ASN A 124 -11.48 -11.28 -21.08
C ASN A 124 -12.89 -10.75 -20.80
N GLY A 125 -13.20 -9.50 -21.12
CA GLY A 125 -14.47 -8.91 -20.71
C GLY A 125 -14.64 -7.41 -20.86
N PHE A 126 -15.62 -6.88 -20.13
CA PHE A 126 -16.04 -5.48 -20.19
C PHE A 126 -16.36 -4.92 -18.80
N ALA A 127 -16.27 -3.60 -18.65
CA ALA A 127 -17.10 -2.87 -17.70
C ALA A 127 -18.24 -2.21 -18.48
N ALA A 128 -19.45 -2.24 -17.93
CA ALA A 128 -20.60 -1.62 -18.58
C ALA A 128 -21.61 -1.06 -17.57
N GLU A 129 -22.19 0.08 -17.91
CA GLU A 129 -23.31 0.68 -17.20
C GLU A 129 -24.63 0.09 -17.72
N MET A 130 -25.45 -0.44 -16.81
CA MET A 130 -26.75 -1.04 -17.14
C MET A 130 -27.66 -1.14 -15.92
N THR A 131 -28.94 -1.44 -16.13
CA THR A 131 -29.86 -1.73 -15.02
C THR A 131 -29.55 -3.10 -14.38
N PRO A 132 -29.89 -3.32 -13.09
CA PRO A 132 -29.77 -4.64 -12.46
C PRO A 132 -30.54 -5.75 -13.19
N GLU A 133 -31.71 -5.43 -13.74
CA GLU A 133 -32.53 -6.36 -14.52
C GLU A 133 -31.80 -6.81 -15.80
N ASP A 134 -31.18 -5.87 -16.51
CA ASP A 134 -30.42 -6.14 -17.74
C ASP A 134 -29.14 -6.91 -17.45
N ALA A 135 -28.42 -6.57 -16.38
CA ALA A 135 -27.27 -7.32 -15.91
C ALA A 135 -27.62 -8.79 -15.59
N ALA A 136 -28.78 -9.01 -14.94
CA ALA A 136 -29.28 -10.35 -14.65
C ALA A 136 -29.74 -11.11 -15.91
N ALA A 137 -30.20 -10.41 -16.95
CA ALA A 137 -30.51 -11.00 -18.25
C ALA A 137 -29.23 -11.39 -18.99
N LEU A 138 -28.24 -10.49 -19.04
CA LEU A 138 -26.94 -10.69 -19.66
C LEU A 138 -26.18 -11.89 -19.05
N ALA A 139 -26.24 -12.06 -17.73
CA ALA A 139 -25.62 -13.18 -17.02
C ALA A 139 -26.11 -14.57 -17.46
N LYS A 140 -27.25 -14.66 -18.16
CA LYS A 140 -27.81 -15.92 -18.67
C LYS A 140 -27.32 -16.28 -20.07
N LEU A 141 -26.60 -15.38 -20.75
CA LEU A 141 -26.10 -15.64 -22.10
C LEU A 141 -24.96 -16.66 -22.08
N ALA A 142 -24.96 -17.56 -23.06
CA ALA A 142 -23.96 -18.63 -23.18
C ALA A 142 -22.51 -18.10 -23.36
N GLY A 143 -22.34 -16.87 -23.83
CA GLY A 143 -21.03 -16.22 -23.95
C GLY A 143 -20.51 -15.57 -22.66
N VAL A 144 -21.35 -15.41 -21.64
CA VAL A 144 -21.01 -14.70 -20.40
C VAL A 144 -20.63 -15.70 -19.32
N SER A 145 -19.43 -15.55 -18.76
CA SER A 145 -18.93 -16.40 -17.67
C SER A 145 -19.32 -15.86 -16.30
N ARG A 146 -19.32 -14.52 -16.13
CA ARG A 146 -19.63 -13.85 -14.87
C ARG A 146 -20.16 -12.44 -15.14
N VAL A 147 -21.09 -12.01 -14.30
CA VAL A 147 -21.45 -10.61 -14.12
C VAL A 147 -21.32 -10.31 -12.64
N GLU A 148 -20.57 -9.28 -12.29
CA GLU A 148 -20.32 -8.84 -10.92
C GLU A 148 -20.59 -7.34 -10.83
N ALA A 149 -21.27 -6.88 -9.77
CA ALA A 149 -21.45 -5.45 -9.56
C ALA A 149 -20.10 -4.81 -9.25
N ASP A 150 -19.80 -3.67 -9.88
CA ASP A 150 -18.59 -2.92 -9.59
C ASP A 150 -18.62 -2.44 -8.13
N GLN A 151 -17.49 -2.60 -7.44
CA GLN A 151 -17.35 -2.23 -6.04
C GLN A 151 -16.37 -1.07 -5.93
N VAL A 152 -16.65 -0.13 -5.03
CA VAL A 152 -15.71 0.94 -4.68
C VAL A 152 -14.97 0.54 -3.42
N PHE A 153 -13.65 0.65 -3.46
CA PHE A 153 -12.79 0.57 -2.28
C PHE A 153 -12.17 1.93 -2.00
N SER A 154 -11.84 2.16 -0.74
CA SER A 154 -11.18 3.36 -0.26
C SER A 154 -10.01 2.96 0.61
N ILE A 155 -8.85 3.55 0.38
CA ILE A 155 -7.70 3.42 1.25
C ILE A 155 -7.94 4.29 2.48
N ASN A 156 -8.42 3.67 3.56
CA ASN A 156 -8.42 4.33 4.87
C ASN A 156 -7.00 4.23 5.46
N THR A 157 -6.25 5.32 5.38
CA THR A 157 -4.97 5.50 6.08
C THR A 157 -5.15 5.95 7.54
N GLY A 158 -6.39 6.07 8.04
CA GLY A 158 -6.69 6.57 9.39
C GLY A 158 -7.43 5.60 10.30
N ALA A 159 -7.73 6.04 11.53
CA ALA A 159 -8.23 5.18 12.60
C ALA A 159 -9.67 4.66 12.43
N VAL A 160 -10.45 5.23 11.50
CA VAL A 160 -11.88 4.91 11.30
C VAL A 160 -12.05 3.46 10.85
N PHE A 161 -12.85 2.70 11.61
CA PHE A 161 -13.17 1.31 11.35
C PHE A 161 -14.36 1.21 10.38
N ALA A 162 -14.16 0.56 9.24
CA ALA A 162 -15.23 0.34 8.27
C ALA A 162 -16.04 -0.90 8.63
N ASP A 163 -17.32 -0.71 8.96
CA ASP A 163 -18.28 -1.79 9.19
C ASP A 163 -19.66 -1.38 8.65
N SER A 164 -20.33 -2.32 7.96
CA SER A 164 -21.63 -2.06 7.32
C SER A 164 -22.72 -1.72 8.34
N GLY A 165 -22.63 -2.27 9.55
CA GLY A 165 -23.53 -1.99 10.66
C GLY A 165 -23.52 -0.52 11.08
N CYS A 166 -22.36 0.15 10.98
CA CYS A 166 -22.21 1.58 11.27
C CYS A 166 -22.94 2.50 10.30
N THR A 167 -23.43 1.98 9.18
CA THR A 167 -24.15 2.74 8.15
C THR A 167 -25.65 2.42 8.09
N THR A 168 -26.14 1.59 9.02
CA THR A 168 -27.54 1.11 9.03
C THR A 168 -28.54 2.27 9.17
N ASN A 169 -28.20 3.30 9.93
CA ASN A 169 -29.01 4.49 10.11
C ASN A 169 -28.24 5.73 9.68
N SER A 170 -28.97 6.77 9.27
CA SER A 170 -28.42 8.08 8.90
C SER A 170 -29.26 9.19 9.53
N MET A 171 -28.61 10.27 9.98
CA MET A 171 -29.29 11.47 10.47
C MET A 171 -29.80 12.38 9.33
N GLY A 172 -29.53 12.02 8.07
CA GLY A 172 -29.65 12.96 6.96
C GLY A 172 -28.58 14.04 7.02
N ARG A 173 -28.59 14.93 6.02
CA ARG A 173 -27.71 16.11 5.98
C ARG A 173 -28.38 17.24 6.74
N ILE A 174 -27.77 17.65 7.85
CA ILE A 174 -28.27 18.66 8.78
C ILE A 174 -27.11 19.48 9.39
N ASP A 175 -27.46 20.60 10.01
CA ASP A 175 -26.55 21.49 10.73
C ASP A 175 -26.62 21.18 12.25
N ASP A 176 -27.80 21.38 12.82
CA ASP A 176 -28.09 21.03 14.20
C ASP A 176 -29.16 19.94 14.28
N GLY A 177 -28.92 18.91 15.07
CA GLY A 177 -29.92 17.88 15.30
C GLY A 177 -29.43 16.67 16.06
N SER A 178 -30.40 15.86 16.49
CA SER A 178 -30.17 14.61 17.19
C SER A 178 -31.04 13.51 16.60
N SER A 179 -30.57 12.26 16.68
CA SER A 179 -31.38 11.10 16.36
C SER A 179 -32.55 10.96 17.35
N PRO A 180 -33.61 10.22 16.98
CA PRO A 180 -34.47 9.60 17.96
C PRO A 180 -33.67 8.71 18.93
N SER A 181 -34.29 8.33 20.05
CA SER A 181 -33.73 7.34 20.96
C SER A 181 -33.49 6.04 20.19
N THR A 182 -32.23 5.59 20.14
CA THR A 182 -31.84 4.42 19.37
C THR A 182 -31.30 3.32 20.28
N PRO A 183 -31.81 2.08 20.20
CA PRO A 183 -31.36 0.98 21.04
C PRO A 183 -29.89 0.60 20.78
N LEU A 184 -29.11 0.39 21.84
CA LEU A 184 -27.74 -0.13 21.77
C LEU A 184 -27.69 -1.64 21.47
N GLY A 185 -28.71 -2.38 21.90
CA GLY A 185 -28.74 -3.84 21.86
C GLY A 185 -28.11 -4.53 23.08
N PHE A 186 -27.54 -3.76 24.02
CA PHE A 186 -26.99 -4.22 25.30
C PHE A 186 -27.21 -3.16 26.39
N SER A 187 -26.95 -3.53 27.65
CA SER A 187 -27.01 -2.60 28.80
C SER A 187 -25.63 -1.98 29.04
N ALA A 188 -25.55 -0.66 29.02
CA ALA A 188 -24.37 0.13 29.28
C ALA A 188 -24.48 0.79 30.66
N ASN A 189 -23.64 0.40 31.62
CA ASN A 189 -23.61 1.06 32.93
C ASN A 189 -22.80 2.35 32.84
N TRP A 190 -23.50 3.47 32.93
CA TRP A 190 -22.90 4.79 33.02
C TRP A 190 -22.87 5.24 34.48
N PHE A 191 -21.77 4.93 35.16
CA PHE A 191 -21.50 5.37 36.54
C PHE A 191 -22.63 5.05 37.55
N GLY A 192 -23.14 3.83 37.50
CA GLY A 192 -24.20 3.34 38.40
C GLY A 192 -25.61 3.46 37.83
N THR A 193 -25.79 4.08 36.66
CA THR A 193 -27.07 4.13 35.95
C THR A 193 -26.98 3.29 34.68
N SER A 194 -27.87 2.32 34.53
CA SER A 194 -27.91 1.45 33.35
C SER A 194 -28.74 2.08 32.22
N TYR A 195 -28.16 2.15 31.03
CA TYR A 195 -28.79 2.65 29.82
C TYR A 195 -28.80 1.58 28.74
N SER A 196 -29.85 1.51 27.92
CA SER A 196 -29.98 0.54 26.80
C SER A 196 -30.17 1.22 25.44
N ALA A 197 -30.11 2.55 25.43
CA ALA A 197 -30.30 3.36 24.24
C ALA A 197 -29.44 4.63 24.34
N ILE A 198 -29.18 5.24 23.19
CA ILE A 198 -28.46 6.50 23.06
C ILE A 198 -29.18 7.43 22.09
N TYR A 199 -28.80 8.69 22.12
CA TYR A 199 -29.15 9.71 21.14
C TYR A 199 -27.85 10.20 20.49
N VAL A 200 -27.79 10.12 19.16
CA VAL A 200 -26.65 10.61 18.38
C VAL A 200 -26.85 12.09 18.09
N ASN A 201 -25.80 12.90 18.26
CA ASN A 201 -25.82 14.32 17.95
C ASN A 201 -24.93 14.62 16.73
N ASN A 202 -25.45 15.41 15.79
CA ASN A 202 -24.75 15.78 14.57
C ASN A 202 -23.40 16.46 14.83
N ASN A 203 -23.34 17.29 15.87
CA ASN A 203 -22.19 18.08 16.32
C ASN A 203 -21.09 17.25 17.00
N GLY A 204 -21.10 15.92 16.89
CA GLY A 204 -19.95 15.10 17.24
C GLY A 204 -19.97 14.52 18.66
N GLY A 205 -21.13 14.07 19.12
CA GLY A 205 -21.29 13.40 20.40
C GLY A 205 -22.54 12.53 20.50
N ILE A 206 -22.68 11.84 21.63
CA ILE A 206 -23.89 11.12 22.02
C ILE A 206 -24.33 11.49 23.44
N SER A 207 -25.61 11.30 23.73
CA SER A 207 -26.19 11.35 25.08
C SER A 207 -26.92 10.04 25.38
N PHE A 208 -26.93 9.65 26.65
CA PHE A 208 -27.71 8.49 27.09
C PHE A 208 -29.15 8.83 27.54
N ASP A 209 -29.47 10.11 27.83
CA ASP A 209 -30.72 10.49 28.49
C ASP A 209 -31.58 11.53 27.76
N ASP A 210 -31.06 12.19 26.72
CA ASP A 210 -31.80 13.21 25.98
C ASP A 210 -31.38 13.33 24.50
N GLY A 211 -32.31 13.80 23.66
CA GLY A 211 -32.09 14.04 22.22
C GLY A 211 -31.85 15.51 21.87
N ARG A 212 -31.13 16.28 22.71
CA ARG A 212 -30.83 17.69 22.38
C ARG A 212 -29.82 17.76 21.25
N GLY A 213 -30.21 18.43 20.16
CA GLY A 213 -29.43 18.46 18.91
C GLY A 213 -28.65 19.75 18.65
N GLY A 214 -28.98 20.86 19.31
CA GLY A 214 -28.42 22.16 18.96
C GLY A 214 -26.97 22.33 19.42
N PHE A 215 -26.15 23.00 18.60
CA PHE A 215 -24.78 23.34 18.98
C PHE A 215 -24.74 24.12 20.29
N SER A 216 -25.67 25.06 20.50
CA SER A 216 -25.77 25.84 21.76
C SER A 216 -26.18 25.01 22.98
N ASP A 217 -26.87 23.88 22.79
CA ASP A 217 -27.27 22.98 23.87
C ASP A 217 -26.05 22.26 24.50
N TRP A 218 -24.92 22.22 23.77
CA TRP A 218 -23.71 21.44 24.12
C TRP A 218 -22.45 22.32 24.19
N GLY A 219 -22.37 23.41 23.42
CA GLY A 219 -21.18 24.27 23.28
C GLY A 219 -20.83 25.10 24.52
N THR A 220 -21.67 25.11 25.55
CA THR A 220 -21.39 25.74 26.86
C THR A 220 -21.10 24.72 27.96
N ILE A 221 -21.18 23.42 27.66
CA ILE A 221 -21.01 22.35 28.65
C ILE A 221 -19.55 22.26 29.08
N ASP A 222 -19.37 22.17 30.38
CA ASP A 222 -18.12 21.79 31.02
C ASP A 222 -18.24 20.33 31.47
N LEU A 223 -17.49 19.44 30.82
CA LEU A 223 -17.48 18.01 31.11
C LEU A 223 -17.04 17.69 32.55
N SER A 224 -16.34 18.62 33.21
CA SER A 224 -15.90 18.44 34.60
C SER A 224 -17.00 18.65 35.64
N THR A 225 -18.06 19.37 35.28
CA THR A 225 -19.12 19.78 36.23
C THR A 225 -20.52 19.35 35.81
N THR A 226 -20.70 18.96 34.55
CA THR A 226 -22.00 18.51 34.05
C THR A 226 -22.38 17.14 34.61
N ILE A 227 -23.68 16.99 34.93
CA ILE A 227 -24.28 15.72 35.32
C ILE A 227 -24.93 14.98 34.14
N ARG A 228 -24.91 15.58 32.94
CA ARG A 228 -25.47 14.94 31.74
C ARG A 228 -24.57 13.76 31.33
N PRO A 229 -25.11 12.56 31.04
CA PRO A 229 -24.35 11.40 30.61
C PRO A 229 -23.97 11.54 29.12
N LEU A 230 -22.89 12.29 28.86
CA LEU A 230 -22.44 12.61 27.50
C LEU A 230 -21.13 11.90 27.15
N VAL A 231 -21.01 11.52 25.87
CA VAL A 231 -19.74 11.10 25.26
C VAL A 231 -19.50 11.99 24.04
N LEU A 232 -18.39 12.72 24.04
CA LEU A 232 -17.99 13.68 23.02
C LEU A 232 -16.67 13.23 22.39
N PRO A 233 -16.69 12.36 21.36
CA PRO A 233 -15.47 12.01 20.64
C PRO A 233 -14.84 13.25 20.00
N LEU A 234 -15.62 14.12 19.39
CA LEU A 234 -15.16 15.43 18.94
C LEU A 234 -16.35 16.35 18.79
N PHE A 235 -16.66 17.11 19.84
CA PHE A 235 -17.77 18.05 19.75
C PHE A 235 -17.30 19.37 19.13
N THR A 236 -17.93 19.78 18.03
CA THR A 236 -17.74 21.06 17.33
C THR A 236 -19.01 21.40 16.54
N ASP A 237 -19.08 22.59 15.96
CA ASP A 237 -20.23 23.05 15.15
C ASP A 237 -20.16 22.33 13.80
N ILE A 238 -20.80 21.16 13.67
CA ILE A 238 -20.69 20.32 12.47
C ILE A 238 -21.87 20.62 11.54
N ASP A 239 -21.57 20.98 10.29
CA ASP A 239 -22.60 21.16 9.26
C ASP A 239 -22.40 20.16 8.12
N THR A 240 -23.42 19.34 7.89
CA THR A 240 -23.44 18.30 6.84
C THR A 240 -24.30 18.67 5.62
N ASN A 241 -24.87 19.89 5.57
CA ASN A 241 -25.69 20.36 4.44
C ASN A 241 -24.91 20.64 3.16
N ASN A 242 -23.58 20.74 3.24
CA ASN A 242 -22.72 20.89 2.07
C ASN A 242 -22.72 19.60 1.23
N GLY A 243 -22.91 19.71 -0.09
CA GLY A 243 -22.87 18.54 -1.00
C GLY A 243 -21.55 17.76 -0.99
N ALA A 244 -20.45 18.37 -0.54
CA ALA A 244 -19.14 17.75 -0.41
C ALA A 244 -18.93 17.00 0.92
N THR A 245 -19.74 17.23 1.95
CA THR A 245 -19.64 16.50 3.23
C THR A 245 -20.47 15.22 3.20
N SER A 246 -20.45 14.40 4.25
CA SER A 246 -21.34 13.23 4.39
C SER A 246 -22.27 13.37 5.58
N ALA A 247 -23.41 12.67 5.54
CA ALA A 247 -24.32 12.59 6.68
C ALA A 247 -23.71 11.74 7.80
N VAL A 248 -24.05 12.07 9.06
CA VAL A 248 -23.71 11.24 10.21
C VAL A 248 -24.47 9.92 10.12
N THR A 249 -23.75 8.81 10.28
CA THR A 249 -24.31 7.46 10.21
C THR A 249 -24.02 6.67 11.48
N TYR A 250 -24.87 5.72 11.82
CA TYR A 250 -24.73 4.95 13.05
C TYR A 250 -25.50 3.63 13.02
N GLY A 251 -25.13 2.70 13.89
CA GLY A 251 -25.88 1.46 14.09
C GLY A 251 -25.13 0.42 14.91
N PRO A 252 -25.76 -0.74 15.18
CA PRO A 252 -25.08 -1.87 15.79
C PRO A 252 -24.00 -2.39 14.83
N LEU A 253 -22.86 -2.79 15.38
CA LEU A 253 -21.81 -3.46 14.61
C LEU A 253 -22.37 -4.73 13.96
N SER A 254 -21.97 -4.98 12.71
CA SER A 254 -22.30 -6.21 12.01
C SER A 254 -21.72 -7.44 12.74
N ALA A 255 -22.13 -8.64 12.37
CA ALA A 255 -21.53 -9.86 12.91
C ALA A 255 -20.01 -9.91 12.68
N ALA A 256 -19.54 -9.42 11.53
CA ALA A 256 -18.12 -9.30 11.22
C ALA A 256 -17.46 -8.22 12.10
N GLY A 257 -18.11 -7.07 12.28
CA GLY A 257 -17.65 -6.02 13.17
C GLY A 257 -17.50 -6.48 14.61
N ASN A 258 -18.49 -7.21 15.14
CA ASN A 258 -18.41 -7.82 16.47
C ASN A 258 -17.23 -8.81 16.55
N ALA A 259 -17.01 -9.63 15.52
CA ALA A 259 -15.87 -10.55 15.46
C ALA A 259 -14.52 -9.83 15.52
N SER A 260 -14.38 -8.66 14.86
CA SER A 260 -13.18 -7.82 14.93
C SER A 260 -12.83 -7.34 16.35
N PHE A 261 -13.77 -7.41 17.30
CA PHE A 261 -13.57 -7.00 18.70
C PHE A 261 -13.74 -8.14 19.72
N GLY A 262 -13.65 -9.40 19.28
CA GLY A 262 -13.75 -10.57 20.14
C GLY A 262 -15.17 -11.12 20.31
N SER A 263 -16.01 -10.93 19.29
CA SER A 263 -17.41 -11.39 19.21
C SER A 263 -18.36 -10.78 20.25
N THR A 264 -17.98 -9.65 20.85
CA THR A 264 -18.87 -8.87 21.73
C THR A 264 -19.82 -8.01 20.92
N ALA A 265 -21.05 -7.85 21.39
CA ALA A 265 -21.98 -6.88 20.79
C ALA A 265 -21.38 -5.47 20.86
N GLY A 266 -21.55 -4.69 19.80
CA GLY A 266 -21.10 -3.30 19.81
C GLY A 266 -21.96 -2.39 18.96
N TYR A 267 -21.71 -1.10 19.10
CA TYR A 267 -22.45 -0.03 18.46
C TYR A 267 -21.48 1.03 17.98
N CYS A 268 -21.72 1.62 16.81
CA CYS A 268 -20.82 2.62 16.25
C CYS A 268 -21.55 3.84 15.70
N VAL A 269 -20.84 4.96 15.71
CA VAL A 269 -21.29 6.25 15.21
C VAL A 269 -20.17 6.89 14.39
N ASN A 270 -20.49 7.29 13.16
CA ASN A 270 -19.57 7.79 12.16
C ASN A 270 -19.84 9.26 11.85
N TRP A 271 -18.83 10.11 12.10
CA TRP A 271 -18.72 11.47 11.58
C TRP A 271 -17.59 11.51 10.55
N VAL A 272 -17.79 10.79 9.45
CA VAL A 272 -16.80 10.67 8.36
C VAL A 272 -17.06 11.74 7.32
N ASN A 273 -16.01 12.40 6.83
CA ASN A 273 -16.08 13.46 5.83
C ASN A 273 -17.08 14.61 6.17
N VAL A 274 -17.09 15.08 7.42
CA VAL A 274 -17.99 16.16 7.87
C VAL A 274 -17.31 17.54 7.89
N GLY A 275 -18.08 18.62 7.90
CA GLY A 275 -17.62 20.02 7.82
C GLY A 275 -18.07 20.87 9.02
N GLU A 276 -17.68 22.15 9.06
CA GLU A 276 -17.94 23.09 10.18
C GLU A 276 -19.09 24.08 9.90
N TYR A 277 -19.34 24.37 8.63
CA TYR A 277 -20.44 25.21 8.14
C TYR A 277 -20.64 24.92 6.64
N SER A 278 -21.77 25.35 6.10
CA SER A 278 -22.23 25.04 4.73
C SER A 278 -21.21 25.27 3.60
N ALA A 279 -20.21 26.14 3.75
CA ALA A 279 -19.17 26.41 2.73
C ALA A 279 -17.75 25.94 3.12
N SER A 280 -17.57 25.26 4.27
CA SER A 280 -16.25 24.84 4.78
C SER A 280 -15.63 23.63 4.05
N GLY A 281 -16.44 22.85 3.33
CA GLY A 281 -16.02 21.56 2.76
C GLY A 281 -15.73 20.51 3.84
N VAL A 282 -15.07 19.42 3.46
CA VAL A 282 -14.70 18.34 4.39
C VAL A 282 -13.54 18.76 5.30
N LYS A 283 -13.78 18.73 6.62
CA LYS A 283 -12.81 19.11 7.65
C LYS A 283 -12.47 17.98 8.62
N PHE A 284 -13.46 17.17 8.98
CA PHE A 284 -13.35 16.19 10.06
C PHE A 284 -13.75 14.78 9.60
N SER A 285 -13.10 13.77 10.14
CA SER A 285 -13.41 12.34 10.00
C SER A 285 -13.02 11.65 11.29
N PHE A 286 -14.02 11.25 12.07
CA PHE A 286 -13.85 10.56 13.34
C PHE A 286 -15.04 9.63 13.63
N GLN A 287 -14.86 8.72 14.57
CA GLN A 287 -15.83 7.67 14.88
C GLN A 287 -15.81 7.31 16.38
N LEU A 288 -16.98 6.93 16.89
CA LEU A 288 -17.15 6.29 18.19
C LEU A 288 -17.53 4.82 17.99
N ILE A 289 -16.92 3.92 18.75
CA ILE A 289 -17.39 2.55 18.94
C ILE A 289 -17.65 2.31 20.43
N ILE A 290 -18.78 1.70 20.76
CA ILE A 290 -19.17 1.29 22.10
C ILE A 290 -19.25 -0.23 22.09
N LEU A 291 -18.39 -0.90 22.84
CA LEU A 291 -18.36 -2.36 22.93
C LEU A 291 -18.95 -2.82 24.25
N ASP A 292 -19.81 -3.84 24.21
CA ASP A 292 -20.27 -4.57 25.38
C ASP A 292 -19.17 -5.49 25.91
N ARG A 293 -18.83 -5.40 27.19
CA ARG A 293 -17.88 -6.31 27.85
C ARG A 293 -18.56 -7.26 28.83
N GLY A 294 -19.89 -7.32 28.80
CA GLY A 294 -20.70 -8.11 29.71
C GLY A 294 -20.77 -7.49 31.10
N SER A 295 -21.76 -7.92 31.90
CA SER A 295 -22.01 -7.38 33.24
C SER A 295 -22.14 -5.85 33.26
N GLU A 296 -22.73 -5.29 32.20
CA GLU A 296 -22.91 -3.85 31.96
C GLU A 296 -21.61 -3.03 31.83
N ASN A 297 -20.46 -3.68 31.71
CA ASN A 297 -19.19 -3.03 31.39
C ASN A 297 -19.18 -2.61 29.92
N ILE A 298 -18.64 -1.44 29.61
CA ILE A 298 -18.48 -0.99 28.23
C ILE A 298 -17.07 -0.46 27.97
N ASP A 299 -16.63 -0.58 26.74
CA ASP A 299 -15.45 0.13 26.24
C ASP A 299 -15.88 1.17 25.20
N LEU A 300 -15.33 2.38 25.28
CA LEU A 300 -15.49 3.42 24.28
C LEU A 300 -14.22 3.54 23.47
N ILE A 301 -14.31 3.41 22.15
CA ILE A 301 -13.20 3.60 21.23
C ILE A 301 -13.45 4.86 20.41
N PHE A 302 -12.55 5.84 20.50
CA PHE A 302 -12.59 7.04 19.66
C PHE A 302 -11.55 6.89 18.57
N ASN A 303 -11.98 6.97 17.32
CA ASN A 303 -11.13 6.91 16.14
C ASN A 303 -11.09 8.28 15.47
N TYR A 304 -9.91 8.81 15.19
CA TYR A 304 -9.66 10.05 14.49
C TYR A 304 -8.84 9.76 13.24
N ASP A 305 -9.37 10.15 12.08
CA ASP A 305 -8.73 9.97 10.78
C ASP A 305 -8.27 11.32 10.23
N LYS A 306 -9.18 12.29 10.15
CA LYS A 306 -8.89 13.65 9.68
C LYS A 306 -9.48 14.67 10.63
N VAL A 307 -8.67 15.56 11.19
CA VAL A 307 -9.14 16.68 12.03
C VAL A 307 -8.39 17.97 11.69
N LEU A 308 -8.93 18.74 10.74
CA LEU A 308 -8.29 19.98 10.28
C LEU A 308 -8.57 21.17 11.18
N ALA A 309 -7.70 22.19 11.11
CA ALA A 309 -7.92 23.45 11.81
C ALA A 309 -9.28 24.08 11.41
N PRO A 310 -10.03 24.58 12.41
CA PRO A 310 -11.30 25.25 12.18
C PRO A 310 -11.07 26.51 11.36
N THR A 311 -12.02 26.80 10.48
CA THR A 311 -11.98 27.95 9.56
C THR A 311 -12.53 29.21 10.20
N SER A 312 -13.35 29.07 11.25
CA SER A 312 -13.87 30.18 12.04
C SER A 312 -13.38 30.15 13.48
N SER A 313 -13.00 31.32 14.01
CA SER A 313 -12.63 31.47 15.42
C SER A 313 -13.81 31.28 16.39
N SER A 314 -15.06 31.37 15.92
CA SER A 314 -16.25 31.09 16.74
C SER A 314 -16.49 29.60 16.94
N ASN A 315 -16.12 28.78 15.95
CA ASN A 315 -16.46 27.37 15.84
C ASN A 315 -15.27 26.46 16.20
N GLY A 316 -14.06 27.03 16.32
CA GLY A 316 -12.84 26.33 16.70
C GLY A 316 -12.70 25.88 18.15
N LYS A 317 -13.80 25.57 18.83
CA LYS A 317 -13.81 25.03 20.19
C LYS A 317 -14.12 23.54 20.12
N PHE A 318 -13.08 22.71 20.21
CA PHE A 318 -13.25 21.27 20.31
C PHE A 318 -13.44 20.86 21.77
N VAL A 319 -14.46 20.06 22.06
CA VAL A 319 -14.65 19.42 23.37
C VAL A 319 -14.55 17.92 23.19
N ILE A 320 -13.69 17.28 24.00
CA ILE A 320 -13.40 15.84 23.86
C ILE A 320 -13.38 15.16 25.22
N GLY A 321 -14.05 14.02 25.29
CA GLY A 321 -14.07 13.13 26.44
C GLY A 321 -15.48 12.67 26.72
N TYR A 322 -15.76 12.42 27.99
CA TYR A 322 -17.09 12.04 28.45
C TYR A 322 -17.36 12.68 29.81
N ALA A 323 -18.63 12.79 30.17
CA ALA A 323 -19.05 13.36 31.44
C ALA A 323 -19.24 12.28 32.51
N ASN A 324 -18.67 12.49 33.69
CA ASN A 324 -18.90 11.65 34.87
C ASN A 324 -19.82 12.38 35.88
N PRO A 325 -21.07 11.92 36.05
CA PRO A 325 -22.05 12.58 36.92
C PRO A 325 -21.75 12.44 38.43
N VAL A 326 -20.82 11.57 38.86
CA VAL A 326 -20.55 11.30 40.28
C VAL A 326 -19.47 12.23 40.87
N ASN A 327 -19.02 13.23 40.09
CA ASN A 327 -18.14 14.32 40.54
C ASN A 327 -16.91 13.84 41.34
N GLN A 328 -16.31 12.73 40.92
CA GLN A 328 -15.05 12.26 41.51
C GLN A 328 -13.90 13.07 40.92
N THR A 329 -13.15 13.73 41.78
CA THR A 329 -11.98 14.53 41.40
C THR A 329 -10.98 13.61 40.69
N GLY A 330 -10.71 13.86 39.40
CA GLY A 330 -9.73 13.09 38.60
C GLY A 330 -10.28 12.12 37.55
N THR A 331 -11.57 12.12 37.23
CA THR A 331 -12.09 11.28 36.14
C THR A 331 -11.82 11.89 34.76
N ASN A 332 -11.14 11.12 33.92
CA ASN A 332 -10.46 11.48 32.67
C ASN A 332 -11.23 12.41 31.71
N ILE A 333 -10.82 13.67 31.72
CA ILE A 333 -11.11 14.69 30.70
C ILE A 333 -9.87 14.75 29.79
N ILE A 334 -10.02 14.57 28.48
CA ILE A 334 -8.89 14.80 27.55
C ILE A 334 -8.63 16.31 27.40
N ALA A 335 -9.68 17.10 27.15
CA ALA A 335 -9.63 18.57 27.15
C ALA A 335 -11.04 19.19 27.05
N THR A 336 -11.34 20.22 27.84
CA THR A 336 -12.64 20.93 27.83
C THR A 336 -12.74 22.11 26.86
N ARG A 337 -11.68 22.40 26.08
CA ARG A 337 -11.68 23.35 24.94
C ARG A 337 -10.29 23.39 24.32
N LEU A 338 -10.13 22.78 23.15
CA LEU A 338 -8.94 22.97 22.33
C LEU A 338 -9.23 24.04 21.27
N THR A 339 -8.26 24.92 21.03
CA THR A 339 -8.27 25.90 19.93
C THR A 339 -7.46 25.42 18.72
N SER A 340 -6.78 24.27 18.84
CA SER A 340 -6.01 23.66 17.76
C SER A 340 -6.20 22.13 17.75
N PRO A 341 -6.58 21.53 16.61
CA PRO A 341 -6.81 20.09 16.50
C PRO A 341 -5.55 19.28 16.16
N SER A 342 -4.38 19.91 16.04
CA SER A 342 -3.10 19.23 15.76
C SER A 342 -2.64 18.25 16.87
N THR A 343 -3.37 18.21 17.98
CA THR A 343 -3.18 17.24 19.06
C THR A 343 -4.06 15.98 18.88
N LEU A 344 -4.94 15.97 17.88
CA LEU A 344 -5.92 14.91 17.63
C LEU A 344 -5.52 14.06 16.42
N ILE A 345 -4.76 14.65 15.49
CA ILE A 345 -4.01 13.95 14.47
C ILE A 345 -2.54 13.93 14.91
N ASP A 346 -1.99 12.74 15.08
CA ASP A 346 -0.59 12.50 15.43
C ASP A 346 0.38 13.34 14.57
N GLY A 347 0.97 14.38 15.17
CA GLY A 347 1.89 15.29 14.49
C GLY A 347 2.75 16.20 15.37
N ALA A 348 2.64 16.14 16.70
CA ALA A 348 3.51 16.90 17.59
C ALA A 348 3.82 16.12 18.87
N GLY A 349 5.07 16.19 19.32
CA GLY A 349 5.65 15.47 20.46
C GLY A 349 5.09 15.81 21.85
N SER A 350 3.80 16.14 21.96
CA SER A 350 3.12 16.51 23.20
C SER A 350 1.61 16.16 23.26
N SER A 351 1.01 15.40 22.34
CA SER A 351 -0.46 15.23 22.35
C SER A 351 -0.98 14.00 23.11
N LEU A 352 -1.18 14.24 24.42
CA LEU A 352 -2.19 13.71 25.38
C LEU A 352 -2.17 12.20 25.74
N ILE A 353 -1.42 11.94 26.83
CA ILE A 353 -1.19 10.69 27.58
C ILE A 353 -2.34 10.37 28.57
N GLY A 354 -2.68 9.08 28.78
CA GLY A 354 -3.46 8.60 29.93
C GLY A 354 -3.38 7.08 30.13
N ARG A 355 -2.94 6.61 31.31
CA ARG A 355 -2.48 5.23 31.61
C ARG A 355 -3.60 4.17 31.71
N SER A 356 -3.51 3.05 30.98
CA SER A 356 -4.00 1.72 31.37
C SER A 356 -3.16 0.64 30.64
N ASN A 357 -3.24 -0.61 31.10
CA ASN A 357 -2.43 -1.76 30.66
C ASN A 357 -2.75 -2.26 29.24
N VAL A 358 -3.57 -1.52 28.48
CA VAL A 358 -3.96 -1.82 27.09
C VAL A 358 -3.83 -0.52 26.30
N THR A 359 -2.65 -0.30 25.71
CA THR A 359 -2.37 0.87 24.86
C THR A 359 -2.89 0.60 23.44
N PRO A 360 -3.73 1.46 22.84
CA PRO A 360 -4.05 1.33 21.42
C PRO A 360 -2.79 1.55 20.57
N THR A 361 -2.48 0.61 19.68
CA THR A 361 -1.35 0.71 18.72
C THR A 361 -1.74 1.44 17.41
N VAL A 362 -2.92 2.07 17.45
CA VAL A 362 -3.60 3.09 16.64
C VAL A 362 -3.14 4.52 16.64
N ASN A 363 -2.44 4.99 15.61
CA ASN A 363 -2.41 6.43 15.34
C ASN A 363 -3.85 6.97 15.19
N GLY A 364 -4.26 7.85 16.13
CA GLY A 364 -5.61 8.40 16.16
C GLY A 364 -6.68 7.51 16.82
N ARG A 365 -6.33 6.43 17.55
CA ARG A 365 -7.32 5.63 18.31
C ARG A 365 -7.13 5.77 19.81
N TYR A 366 -8.23 6.01 20.53
CA TYR A 366 -8.29 6.10 21.98
C TYR A 366 -9.29 5.07 22.52
N LEU A 367 -9.00 4.49 23.69
CA LEU A 367 -9.84 3.48 24.35
C LEU A 367 -10.13 3.92 25.80
N TYR A 368 -11.41 3.89 26.19
CA TYR A 368 -11.87 4.17 27.56
C TYR A 368 -12.66 2.99 28.09
N GLU A 369 -12.22 2.44 29.21
CA GLU A 369 -12.92 1.38 29.91
C GLU A 369 -13.86 1.98 30.96
N ILE A 370 -15.16 1.70 30.83
CA ILE A 370 -16.18 2.10 31.80
C ILE A 370 -16.68 0.84 32.52
N ARG A 371 -16.65 0.88 33.86
CA ARG A 371 -16.98 -0.25 34.74
C ARG A 371 -17.93 0.22 35.86
N PRO A 372 -18.97 -0.54 36.25
CA PRO A 372 -19.88 -0.17 37.33
C PRO A 372 -19.15 0.07 38.67
N GLY A 373 -19.42 1.21 39.31
CA GLY A 373 -18.99 1.48 40.69
C GLY A 373 -17.49 1.77 40.91
N VAL A 374 -16.67 1.72 39.87
CA VAL A 374 -15.25 2.08 39.92
C VAL A 374 -15.04 3.30 39.02
N ALA A 375 -14.48 4.37 39.57
CA ALA A 375 -14.08 5.50 38.73
C ALA A 375 -13.03 5.05 37.71
N PRO A 376 -13.14 5.49 36.45
CA PRO A 376 -12.25 5.10 35.37
C PRO A 376 -10.81 5.46 35.77
N THR A 377 -9.94 4.45 35.77
CA THR A 377 -8.61 4.55 36.39
C THR A 377 -7.52 4.96 35.42
N ALA A 378 -7.85 5.64 34.32
CA ALA A 378 -6.80 6.37 33.63
C ALA A 378 -6.41 7.59 34.48
N THR A 379 -5.10 7.76 34.67
CA THR A 379 -4.50 8.98 35.22
C THR A 379 -3.23 9.20 34.43
N PRO A 380 -2.98 10.39 33.90
CA PRO A 380 -1.77 10.67 33.12
C PRO A 380 -0.55 10.61 34.03
N THR A 381 0.47 9.83 33.67
CA THR A 381 1.81 10.03 34.23
C THR A 381 2.85 9.45 33.26
N PRO A 382 4.04 10.08 33.19
CA PRO A 382 4.91 10.11 32.01
C PRO A 382 5.67 8.80 31.82
N SER A 383 6.35 8.72 30.67
CA SER A 383 7.25 7.65 30.18
C SER A 383 6.55 6.76 29.15
N ALA A 384 7.06 6.58 27.93
CA ALA A 384 8.40 6.87 27.43
C ALA A 384 8.50 8.23 26.74
N SER A 385 9.67 8.85 26.87
CA SER A 385 10.15 9.86 25.93
C SER A 385 9.93 9.35 24.50
N PRO A 386 9.76 10.22 23.49
CA PRO A 386 10.17 9.83 22.17
C PRO A 386 11.61 9.33 22.32
N SER A 387 11.82 8.02 22.21
CA SER A 387 12.87 7.71 21.28
C SER A 387 12.32 8.36 20.02
N ALA A 388 12.93 9.46 19.60
CA ALA A 388 13.12 9.65 18.19
C ALA A 388 13.31 8.26 17.58
N THR A 389 12.81 7.96 16.38
CA THR A 389 13.54 7.02 15.51
C THR A 389 14.98 7.22 15.86
N PRO A 390 15.68 6.28 16.55
CA PRO A 390 16.86 6.64 17.30
C PRO A 390 17.66 7.45 16.33
N THR A 391 17.78 8.75 16.59
CA THR A 391 18.80 9.53 15.94
C THR A 391 19.98 9.06 16.77
N ALA A 392 20.36 7.80 16.55
CA ALA A 392 21.65 7.30 16.86
C ALA A 392 22.51 8.42 16.33
N SER A 393 23.33 8.99 17.20
CA SER A 393 24.41 9.83 16.75
C SER A 393 25.07 9.01 15.63
N CYS A 394 24.89 9.42 14.37
CA CYS A 394 25.37 8.70 13.20
C CYS A 394 26.90 8.77 13.30
N GLY A 395 27.47 7.79 14.00
CA GLY A 395 28.76 7.90 14.64
C GLY A 395 29.44 6.56 14.57
N SER A 396 29.66 6.07 13.35
CA SER A 396 30.67 5.08 12.98
C SER A 396 30.67 4.89 11.46
N SER A 397 31.80 4.40 10.94
CA SER A 397 31.93 3.91 9.57
C SER A 397 30.91 2.81 9.28
N VAL A 398 30.02 3.03 8.31
CA VAL A 398 29.05 2.05 7.84
C VAL A 398 29.69 1.19 6.74
N PRO A 399 29.53 -0.15 6.74
CA PRO A 399 30.10 -0.99 5.69
C PRO A 399 29.64 -0.58 4.28
N PRO A 400 30.45 -0.77 3.23
CA PRO A 400 30.00 -0.56 1.85
C PRO A 400 28.69 -1.30 1.55
N GLY A 401 27.76 -0.65 0.86
CA GLY A 401 26.44 -1.23 0.55
C GLY A 401 25.45 -1.23 1.72
N THR A 402 25.84 -0.72 2.90
CA THR A 402 24.95 -0.56 4.06
C THR A 402 24.52 0.91 4.19
N GLN A 403 23.24 1.13 4.44
CA GLN A 403 22.70 2.43 4.85
C GLN A 403 22.75 2.53 6.37
N GLY A 404 23.39 3.56 6.91
CA GLY A 404 23.28 3.91 8.33
C GLY A 404 22.08 4.82 8.59
N CYS A 405 21.65 4.89 9.84
CA CYS A 405 20.51 5.69 10.26
C CYS A 405 19.24 5.34 9.45
N ALA A 406 19.07 4.05 9.18
CA ALA A 406 17.96 3.51 8.41
C ALA A 406 16.63 3.66 9.19
N PRO A 407 15.51 3.96 8.53
CA PRO A 407 14.18 3.85 9.14
C PRO A 407 13.94 2.44 9.68
N TRP A 408 13.22 2.33 10.79
CA TRP A 408 13.05 1.06 11.52
C TRP A 408 12.50 -0.07 10.63
N GLY A 409 11.64 0.25 9.66
CA GLY A 409 11.10 -0.72 8.71
C GLY A 409 12.18 -1.36 7.85
N LEU A 410 13.17 -0.59 7.39
CA LEU A 410 14.31 -1.13 6.64
C LEU A 410 15.25 -1.94 7.55
N ASP A 411 15.61 -1.37 8.70
CA ASP A 411 16.45 -1.99 9.74
C ASP A 411 15.91 -3.36 10.15
N ARG A 412 14.59 -3.47 10.32
CA ARG A 412 13.99 -4.73 10.71
C ARG A 412 14.14 -5.83 9.64
N LEU A 413 14.24 -5.49 8.35
CA LEU A 413 14.28 -6.48 7.26
C LEU A 413 15.65 -7.16 7.09
N ASP A 414 16.74 -6.61 7.63
CA ASP A 414 18.08 -7.14 7.40
C ASP A 414 18.66 -7.92 8.60
N SER A 415 17.85 -8.10 9.65
CA SER A 415 18.14 -8.89 10.84
C SER A 415 17.06 -9.93 11.13
N HIS A 416 17.46 -11.06 11.73
CA HIS A 416 16.50 -12.07 12.21
C HIS A 416 16.00 -11.81 13.64
N THR A 417 16.64 -10.92 14.40
CA THR A 417 16.38 -10.72 15.82
C THR A 417 16.46 -9.26 16.21
N LEU A 418 15.59 -8.84 17.13
CA LEU A 418 15.75 -7.61 17.90
C LEU A 418 16.98 -7.70 18.84
N PRO A 419 17.57 -6.57 19.29
CA PRO A 419 17.17 -5.19 18.99
C PRO A 419 17.58 -4.73 17.58
N LEU A 420 16.92 -3.68 17.12
CA LEU A 420 17.27 -2.92 15.92
C LEU A 420 18.67 -2.26 16.05
N ASP A 421 19.41 -2.13 14.95
CA ASP A 421 20.79 -1.64 14.96
C ASP A 421 21.02 -0.35 14.15
N THR A 422 19.94 0.20 13.57
CA THR A 422 19.88 1.40 12.72
C THR A 422 20.63 1.28 11.39
N GLN A 423 20.93 0.07 10.95
CA GLN A 423 21.58 -0.20 9.67
C GLN A 423 20.64 -0.96 8.74
N TYR A 424 20.88 -0.82 7.43
CA TYR A 424 20.14 -1.58 6.43
C TYR A 424 21.10 -2.06 5.33
N THR A 425 21.23 -3.38 5.22
CA THR A 425 22.16 -4.10 4.34
C THR A 425 21.40 -5.12 3.48
N PRO A 426 20.85 -4.75 2.33
CA PRO A 426 20.17 -5.69 1.46
C PRO A 426 21.15 -6.58 0.67
N ALA A 427 20.70 -7.76 0.27
CA ALA A 427 21.46 -8.68 -0.61
C ALA A 427 21.72 -8.12 -2.01
N GLY A 428 20.94 -7.13 -2.43
CA GLY A 428 20.99 -6.52 -3.75
C GLY A 428 20.20 -5.22 -3.79
N THR A 429 20.15 -4.59 -4.96
CA THR A 429 19.58 -3.25 -5.12
C THR A 429 18.25 -3.22 -5.88
N GLY A 430 17.83 -4.36 -6.45
CA GLY A 430 16.67 -4.43 -7.36
C GLY A 430 16.92 -3.83 -8.75
N LEU A 431 18.19 -3.64 -9.14
CA LEU A 431 18.55 -3.15 -10.46
C LEU A 431 17.93 -4.02 -11.56
N GLY A 432 17.33 -3.37 -12.57
CA GLY A 432 16.71 -4.03 -13.72
C GLY A 432 15.27 -4.49 -13.50
N VAL A 433 14.73 -4.35 -12.27
CA VAL A 433 13.34 -4.72 -11.95
C VAL A 433 12.41 -3.52 -12.12
N LYS A 434 11.28 -3.72 -12.80
CA LYS A 434 10.15 -2.78 -12.82
C LYS A 434 9.24 -3.01 -11.61
N ALA A 435 8.89 -1.96 -10.89
CA ALA A 435 7.91 -1.96 -9.81
C ALA A 435 6.66 -1.18 -10.25
N TYR A 436 5.60 -1.91 -10.60
CA TYR A 436 4.28 -1.34 -10.91
C TYR A 436 3.58 -1.00 -9.59
N ILE A 437 3.31 0.29 -9.37
CA ILE A 437 2.65 0.80 -8.16
C ILE A 437 1.19 1.09 -8.50
N VAL A 438 0.31 0.14 -8.22
CA VAL A 438 -1.13 0.21 -8.51
C VAL A 438 -1.84 0.86 -7.32
N ASP A 439 -2.02 2.18 -7.38
CA ASP A 439 -2.38 3.01 -6.21
C ASP A 439 -2.98 4.39 -6.61
N THR A 440 -2.85 5.43 -5.78
CA THR A 440 -3.31 6.82 -6.01
C THR A 440 -2.46 7.61 -7.00
N GLY A 441 -1.48 6.96 -7.63
CA GLY A 441 -0.44 7.58 -8.45
C GLY A 441 0.87 7.77 -7.70
N VAL A 442 1.87 8.35 -8.35
CA VAL A 442 3.18 8.64 -7.74
C VAL A 442 3.62 10.05 -8.12
N ARG A 443 4.11 10.83 -7.15
CA ARG A 443 4.83 12.08 -7.41
C ARG A 443 6.20 11.77 -8.00
N THR A 444 6.27 11.59 -9.32
CA THR A 444 7.49 11.11 -10.00
C THR A 444 8.65 12.10 -9.95
N SER A 445 8.39 13.39 -9.68
CA SER A 445 9.41 14.42 -9.46
C SER A 445 10.10 14.33 -8.10
N HIS A 446 9.63 13.47 -7.19
CA HIS A 446 10.22 13.34 -5.87
C HIS A 446 11.67 12.85 -5.94
N SER A 447 12.55 13.49 -5.17
CA SER A 447 13.99 13.24 -5.13
C SER A 447 14.35 11.77 -4.89
N GLU A 448 13.52 11.06 -4.12
CA GLU A 448 13.62 9.61 -3.86
C GLU A 448 13.59 8.73 -5.12
N PHE A 449 13.13 9.22 -6.28
CA PHE A 449 12.99 8.43 -7.52
C PHE A 449 13.80 8.98 -8.70
N THR A 450 14.68 9.96 -8.46
CA THR A 450 15.38 10.68 -9.54
C THR A 450 16.02 9.74 -10.55
N GLY A 451 15.60 9.85 -11.83
CA GLY A 451 16.11 9.05 -12.94
C GLY A 451 15.61 7.60 -13.00
N ARG A 452 14.67 7.20 -12.14
CA ARG A 452 14.19 5.81 -11.97
C ARG A 452 12.67 5.68 -12.06
N THR A 453 12.01 6.59 -12.76
CA THR A 453 10.58 6.52 -13.05
C THR A 453 10.35 6.37 -14.54
N LEU A 454 9.40 5.52 -14.94
CA LEU A 454 8.91 5.46 -16.31
C LEU A 454 7.53 6.13 -16.44
N THR A 455 7.10 6.33 -17.68
CA THR A 455 5.71 6.72 -17.96
C THR A 455 4.76 5.67 -17.40
N GLY A 456 3.76 6.13 -16.68
CA GLY A 456 2.73 5.30 -16.07
C GLY A 456 1.37 5.41 -16.75
N TYR A 457 0.34 4.94 -16.07
CA TYR A 457 -1.05 4.93 -16.53
C TYR A 457 -2.02 5.45 -15.48
N SER A 458 -3.14 6.02 -15.90
CA SER A 458 -4.20 6.51 -15.01
C SER A 458 -5.56 6.03 -15.51
N ALA A 459 -6.13 5.03 -14.83
CA ALA A 459 -7.47 4.49 -15.12
C ALA A 459 -8.58 5.51 -14.81
N ILE A 460 -8.29 6.51 -13.97
CA ILE A 460 -9.22 7.59 -13.61
C ILE A 460 -9.03 8.85 -14.48
N GLY A 461 -8.31 8.71 -15.61
CA GLY A 461 -8.00 9.79 -16.54
C GLY A 461 -6.86 10.71 -16.07
N GLY A 462 -6.41 11.57 -16.98
CA GLY A 462 -5.32 12.52 -16.72
C GLY A 462 -3.95 11.85 -16.55
N THR A 463 -3.07 12.48 -15.76
CA THR A 463 -1.71 11.99 -15.50
C THR A 463 -1.67 11.03 -14.30
N PRO A 464 -0.72 10.09 -14.23
CA PRO A 464 -0.59 9.18 -13.10
C PRO A 464 0.12 9.82 -11.88
N GLN A 465 0.05 11.14 -11.76
CA GLN A 465 0.60 11.89 -10.63
C GLN A 465 -0.27 11.72 -9.39
N ASP A 466 0.38 11.64 -8.23
CA ASP A 466 -0.30 11.49 -6.95
C ASP A 466 -0.85 12.82 -6.43
N CYS A 467 -2.08 12.78 -5.95
CA CYS A 467 -2.76 13.89 -5.29
C CYS A 467 -3.31 13.50 -3.90
N HIS A 468 -3.11 12.25 -3.48
CA HIS A 468 -3.52 11.75 -2.16
C HIS A 468 -2.32 11.61 -1.23
N GLY A 469 -1.25 10.97 -1.72
CA GLY A 469 0.01 10.78 -1.00
C GLY A 469 0.35 9.33 -0.69
N HIS A 470 -0.66 8.45 -0.73
CA HIS A 470 -0.50 7.04 -0.39
C HIS A 470 0.38 6.31 -1.41
N GLY A 471 0.12 6.44 -2.71
CA GLY A 471 0.93 5.79 -3.74
C GLY A 471 2.38 6.28 -3.77
N THR A 472 2.63 7.55 -3.48
CA THR A 472 4.01 8.07 -3.33
C THR A 472 4.73 7.48 -2.12
N HIS A 473 4.02 7.31 -1.00
CA HIS A 473 4.56 6.70 0.23
C HIS A 473 4.88 5.21 0.01
N VAL A 474 3.97 4.49 -0.65
CA VAL A 474 4.15 3.09 -1.07
C VAL A 474 5.35 2.96 -2.01
N ALA A 475 5.41 3.76 -3.08
CA ALA A 475 6.53 3.75 -4.03
C ALA A 475 7.88 4.05 -3.35
N GLY A 476 7.89 4.99 -2.40
CA GLY A 476 9.07 5.34 -1.61
C GLY A 476 9.57 4.18 -0.77
N THR A 477 8.68 3.36 -0.23
CA THR A 477 9.03 2.17 0.57
C THR A 477 9.54 1.02 -0.32
N VAL A 478 9.00 0.88 -1.54
CA VAL A 478 9.52 -0.11 -2.51
C VAL A 478 10.92 0.28 -2.99
N ALA A 479 11.09 1.51 -3.50
CA ALA A 479 12.22 1.87 -4.36
C ALA A 479 12.79 3.28 -4.11
N GLY A 480 12.45 3.95 -3.02
CA GLY A 480 13.08 5.22 -2.63
C GLY A 480 14.58 5.08 -2.38
N THR A 481 15.37 6.09 -2.73
CA THR A 481 16.82 6.11 -2.45
C THR A 481 17.10 5.99 -0.95
N THR A 482 16.34 6.71 -0.12
CA THR A 482 16.49 6.76 1.33
C THR A 482 15.59 5.75 2.02
N TYR A 483 14.30 5.72 1.64
CA TYR A 483 13.27 4.95 2.35
C TYR A 483 12.99 3.58 1.73
N GLY A 484 13.55 3.31 0.54
CA GLY A 484 13.23 2.11 -0.22
C GLY A 484 14.09 0.90 0.13
N VAL A 485 13.45 -0.27 0.04
CA VAL A 485 14.09 -1.57 0.15
C VAL A 485 14.96 -1.86 -1.09
N ALA A 486 14.41 -1.68 -2.29
CA ALA A 486 15.07 -1.93 -3.59
C ALA A 486 15.52 -0.63 -4.26
N LYS A 487 16.63 -0.05 -3.77
CA LYS A 487 17.06 1.32 -4.06
C LYS A 487 17.36 1.64 -5.54
N LEU A 488 17.54 0.64 -6.41
CA LEU A 488 17.77 0.80 -7.85
C LEU A 488 16.66 0.19 -8.73
N ALA A 489 15.53 -0.24 -8.14
CA ALA A 489 14.36 -0.60 -8.92
C ALA A 489 13.76 0.62 -9.64
N THR A 490 13.07 0.35 -10.75
CA THR A 490 12.41 1.37 -11.58
C THR A 490 10.92 1.43 -11.25
N VAL A 491 10.42 2.60 -10.87
CA VAL A 491 9.01 2.82 -10.48
C VAL A 491 8.16 3.10 -11.72
N VAL A 492 7.04 2.37 -11.86
CA VAL A 492 6.01 2.58 -12.88
C VAL A 492 4.69 2.92 -12.18
N PRO A 493 4.23 4.19 -12.22
CA PRO A 493 2.98 4.59 -11.56
C PRO A 493 1.76 4.03 -12.31
N VAL A 494 0.84 3.37 -11.60
CA VAL A 494 -0.45 2.91 -12.16
C VAL A 494 -1.56 3.45 -11.27
N ARG A 495 -2.12 4.59 -11.67
CA ARG A 495 -3.10 5.34 -10.87
C ARG A 495 -4.51 4.82 -11.11
N VAL A 496 -5.07 4.20 -10.09
CA VAL A 496 -6.40 3.56 -10.10
C VAL A 496 -7.31 4.08 -8.98
N LEU A 497 -6.76 4.94 -8.12
CA LEU A 497 -7.47 5.62 -7.03
C LEU A 497 -7.37 7.13 -7.20
N ASP A 498 -8.43 7.82 -6.82
CA ASP A 498 -8.56 9.26 -6.89
C ASP A 498 -7.85 9.98 -5.71
N CYS A 499 -8.01 11.31 -5.67
CA CYS A 499 -7.39 12.14 -4.62
C CYS A 499 -8.01 11.93 -3.22
N SER A 500 -9.13 11.21 -3.12
CA SER A 500 -9.73 10.77 -1.86
C SER A 500 -9.28 9.37 -1.45
N GLY A 501 -8.40 8.73 -2.23
CA GLY A 501 -7.98 7.36 -2.01
C GLY A 501 -9.04 6.32 -2.40
N SER A 502 -10.04 6.71 -3.20
CA SER A 502 -11.14 5.84 -3.61
C SER A 502 -11.05 5.46 -5.08
N GLY A 503 -11.50 4.25 -5.42
CA GLY A 503 -11.57 3.80 -6.81
C GLY A 503 -12.44 2.56 -6.96
N SER A 504 -12.83 2.28 -8.20
CA SER A 504 -13.69 1.15 -8.51
C SER A 504 -12.89 -0.09 -8.91
N THR A 505 -13.51 -1.26 -8.77
CA THR A 505 -12.92 -2.53 -9.15
C THR A 505 -12.62 -2.55 -10.65
N ALA A 506 -13.50 -1.98 -11.47
CA ALA A 506 -13.23 -1.76 -12.88
C ALA A 506 -11.96 -0.93 -13.12
N GLY A 507 -11.78 0.18 -12.41
CA GLY A 507 -10.58 1.00 -12.53
C GLY A 507 -9.29 0.28 -12.12
N VAL A 508 -9.32 -0.57 -11.10
CA VAL A 508 -8.15 -1.39 -10.73
C VAL A 508 -7.88 -2.50 -11.74
N VAL A 509 -8.93 -3.19 -12.21
CA VAL A 509 -8.78 -4.22 -13.25
C VAL A 509 -8.21 -3.61 -14.53
N ASP A 510 -8.63 -2.42 -14.91
CA ASP A 510 -8.07 -1.66 -16.03
C ASP A 510 -6.57 -1.34 -15.82
N GLY A 511 -6.20 -0.86 -14.62
CA GLY A 511 -4.80 -0.63 -14.28
C GLY A 511 -3.93 -1.89 -14.35
N ILE A 512 -4.45 -3.03 -13.87
CA ILE A 512 -3.78 -4.34 -13.98
C ILE A 512 -3.68 -4.76 -15.46
N ASN A 513 -4.76 -4.59 -16.23
CA ASN A 513 -4.81 -4.90 -17.66
C ASN A 513 -3.72 -4.12 -18.43
N TRP A 514 -3.60 -2.83 -18.12
CA TRP A 514 -2.56 -1.98 -18.70
C TRP A 514 -1.16 -2.43 -18.28
N ALA A 515 -0.93 -2.76 -17.01
CA ALA A 515 0.38 -3.19 -16.53
C ALA A 515 0.85 -4.48 -17.19
N ILE A 516 -0.06 -5.45 -17.41
CA ILE A 516 0.23 -6.67 -18.18
C ILE A 516 0.59 -6.32 -19.64
N SER A 517 -0.09 -5.33 -20.23
CA SER A 517 0.19 -4.89 -21.61
C SER A 517 1.53 -4.16 -21.75
N ASP A 518 1.95 -3.37 -20.76
CA ASP A 518 3.27 -2.71 -20.74
C ASP A 518 4.41 -3.69 -20.41
N HIS A 519 4.12 -4.74 -19.65
CA HIS A 519 5.12 -5.69 -19.22
C HIS A 519 5.70 -6.47 -20.41
N VAL A 520 7.03 -6.55 -20.45
CA VAL A 520 7.74 -7.34 -21.46
C VAL A 520 7.96 -8.72 -20.87
N ALA A 521 7.29 -9.72 -21.44
CA ALA A 521 7.38 -11.11 -20.99
C ALA A 521 8.85 -11.57 -20.81
N GLY A 522 9.13 -12.19 -19.67
CA GLY A 522 10.48 -12.65 -19.30
C GLY A 522 11.41 -11.57 -18.73
N THR A 523 10.93 -10.35 -18.53
CA THR A 523 11.65 -9.33 -17.74
C THR A 523 11.20 -9.35 -16.27
N PRO A 524 12.07 -9.05 -15.30
CA PRO A 524 11.68 -9.09 -13.90
C PRO A 524 10.78 -7.91 -13.54
N ALA A 525 9.61 -8.22 -12.99
CA ALA A 525 8.65 -7.23 -12.52
C ALA A 525 7.98 -7.63 -11.21
N VAL A 526 7.70 -6.63 -10.38
CA VAL A 526 6.84 -6.73 -9.20
C VAL A 526 5.68 -5.74 -9.36
N MET A 527 4.49 -6.13 -8.93
CA MET A 527 3.31 -5.27 -8.83
C MET A 527 2.89 -5.20 -7.37
N ASN A 528 2.83 -3.99 -6.82
CA ASN A 528 2.33 -3.78 -5.46
C ASN A 528 0.92 -3.19 -5.51
N LEU A 529 -0.02 -3.83 -4.82
CA LEU A 529 -1.38 -3.34 -4.61
C LEU A 529 -1.62 -3.14 -3.10
N SER A 530 -1.42 -1.91 -2.65
CA SER A 530 -1.65 -1.52 -1.25
C SER A 530 -3.10 -1.05 -1.03
N LEU A 531 -4.04 -1.80 -1.59
CA LEU A 531 -5.48 -1.56 -1.60
C LEU A 531 -6.23 -2.88 -1.44
N GLY A 532 -7.50 -2.81 -1.10
CA GLY A 532 -8.35 -3.98 -1.01
C GLY A 532 -9.78 -3.62 -0.60
N GLY A 533 -10.69 -4.54 -0.86
CA GLY A 533 -12.10 -4.40 -0.53
C GLY A 533 -12.73 -5.74 -0.24
N SER A 534 -14.06 -5.77 -0.25
CA SER A 534 -14.81 -7.02 -0.15
C SER A 534 -14.39 -7.98 -1.26
N ALA A 535 -14.58 -9.28 -1.01
CA ALA A 535 -14.40 -10.33 -1.99
C ALA A 535 -14.94 -9.97 -3.40
N SER A 536 -14.07 -10.04 -4.39
CA SER A 536 -14.39 -9.85 -5.81
C SER A 536 -13.65 -10.89 -6.64
N LYS A 537 -14.41 -11.76 -7.33
CA LYS A 537 -13.78 -12.83 -8.11
C LYS A 537 -13.09 -12.29 -9.37
N THR A 538 -13.65 -11.22 -9.93
CA THR A 538 -13.05 -10.50 -11.06
C THR A 538 -11.70 -9.89 -10.70
N MET A 539 -11.58 -9.28 -9.51
CA MET A 539 -10.29 -8.78 -8.99
C MET A 539 -9.28 -9.92 -8.82
N ASP A 540 -9.71 -11.04 -8.24
CA ASP A 540 -8.84 -12.21 -8.05
C ASP A 540 -8.33 -12.75 -9.40
N ASP A 541 -9.21 -12.88 -10.41
CA ASP A 541 -8.83 -13.33 -11.77
C ASP A 541 -7.83 -12.38 -12.44
N ALA A 542 -8.00 -11.06 -12.27
CA ALA A 542 -7.07 -10.07 -12.79
C ALA A 542 -5.66 -10.20 -12.19
N ILE A 543 -5.56 -10.46 -10.88
CA ILE A 543 -4.28 -10.70 -10.20
C ILE A 543 -3.66 -12.01 -10.67
N ALA A 544 -4.44 -13.09 -10.76
CA ALA A 544 -3.98 -14.36 -11.28
C ALA A 544 -3.43 -14.22 -12.72
N ALA A 545 -4.04 -13.39 -13.56
CA ALA A 545 -3.55 -13.10 -14.90
C ALA A 545 -2.21 -12.34 -14.90
N ALA A 546 -2.04 -11.35 -14.02
CA ALA A 546 -0.76 -10.66 -13.86
C ALA A 546 0.37 -11.60 -13.42
N VAL A 547 0.06 -12.52 -12.49
CA VAL A 547 1.00 -13.55 -12.05
C VAL A 547 1.31 -14.55 -13.18
N ALA A 548 0.31 -14.94 -13.96
CA ALA A 548 0.48 -15.82 -15.11
C ALA A 548 1.34 -15.20 -16.23
N ASP A 549 1.28 -13.88 -16.41
CA ASP A 549 2.14 -13.13 -17.33
C ASP A 549 3.61 -13.06 -16.86
N GLY A 550 3.87 -13.33 -15.58
CA GLY A 550 5.19 -13.37 -14.98
C GLY A 550 5.49 -12.21 -14.03
N ILE A 551 4.51 -11.35 -13.74
CA ILE A 551 4.65 -10.25 -12.78
C ILE A 551 4.42 -10.80 -11.36
N THR A 552 5.35 -10.59 -10.44
CA THR A 552 5.13 -10.98 -9.03
C THR A 552 4.16 -9.99 -8.37
N ALA A 553 2.95 -10.43 -8.01
CA ALA A 553 1.98 -9.59 -7.32
C ALA A 553 2.14 -9.66 -5.79
N VAL A 554 2.23 -8.51 -5.13
CA VAL A 554 2.30 -8.36 -3.67
C VAL A 554 1.17 -7.45 -3.22
N VAL A 555 0.35 -7.93 -2.27
CA VAL A 555 -0.91 -7.28 -1.90
C VAL A 555 -1.04 -7.12 -0.39
N ALA A 556 -1.74 -6.06 0.04
CA ALA A 556 -2.05 -5.84 1.44
C ALA A 556 -3.13 -6.81 1.96
N ALA A 557 -2.96 -7.36 3.16
CA ALA A 557 -3.96 -8.25 3.77
C ALA A 557 -5.26 -7.53 4.17
N GLY A 558 -5.20 -6.21 4.43
CA GLY A 558 -6.31 -5.37 4.89
C GLY A 558 -6.19 -4.98 6.37
N ASN A 559 -6.96 -3.97 6.77
CA ASN A 559 -6.82 -3.28 8.07
C ASN A 559 -8.08 -3.42 8.97
N SER A 560 -8.77 -4.56 8.90
CA SER A 560 -10.05 -4.78 9.58
C SER A 560 -9.96 -5.70 10.80
N SER A 561 -8.75 -6.11 11.22
CA SER A 561 -8.53 -7.11 12.27
C SER A 561 -9.38 -8.38 12.05
N ALA A 562 -9.43 -8.83 10.80
CA ALA A 562 -10.30 -9.90 10.33
C ALA A 562 -9.54 -10.94 9.50
N ASP A 563 -10.20 -12.05 9.17
CA ASP A 563 -9.65 -13.06 8.27
C ASP A 563 -9.48 -12.49 6.84
N ALA A 564 -8.22 -12.43 6.39
CA ALA A 564 -7.81 -11.92 5.08
C ALA A 564 -8.50 -12.66 3.91
N CYS A 565 -8.92 -13.90 4.11
CA CYS A 565 -9.62 -14.70 3.09
C CYS A 565 -10.97 -14.11 2.66
N ASN A 566 -11.53 -13.16 3.41
CA ASN A 566 -12.78 -12.47 3.07
C ASN A 566 -12.61 -11.26 2.13
N TYR A 567 -11.38 -10.91 1.77
CA TYR A 567 -11.05 -9.67 1.06
C TYR A 567 -10.33 -9.96 -0.26
N SER A 568 -10.57 -9.12 -1.26
CA SER A 568 -9.85 -9.16 -2.54
C SER A 568 -9.01 -7.88 -2.70
N PRO A 569 -7.77 -7.97 -3.22
CA PRO A 569 -7.12 -9.17 -3.75
C PRO A 569 -6.44 -10.09 -2.70
N ALA A 570 -6.54 -9.79 -1.40
CA ALA A 570 -5.83 -10.51 -0.33
C ALA A 570 -6.03 -12.04 -0.31
N ARG A 571 -7.17 -12.54 -0.77
CA ARG A 571 -7.47 -13.98 -0.82
C ARG A 571 -6.97 -14.71 -2.06
N GLU A 572 -6.45 -14.00 -3.07
CA GLU A 572 -6.00 -14.62 -4.31
C GLU A 572 -4.70 -15.39 -4.07
N VAL A 573 -4.76 -16.71 -4.24
CA VAL A 573 -3.73 -17.66 -3.78
C VAL A 573 -2.40 -17.54 -4.53
N THR A 574 -2.40 -16.90 -5.70
CA THR A 574 -1.20 -16.66 -6.49
C THR A 574 -0.48 -15.35 -6.14
N ALA A 575 -1.14 -14.46 -5.39
CA ALA A 575 -0.53 -13.26 -4.85
C ALA A 575 0.30 -13.58 -3.60
N ILE A 576 1.22 -12.68 -3.24
CA ILE A 576 1.89 -12.67 -1.94
C ILE A 576 1.13 -11.68 -1.05
N THR A 577 0.34 -12.20 -0.11
CA THR A 577 -0.50 -11.39 0.78
C THR A 577 0.22 -11.05 2.09
N VAL A 578 0.24 -9.76 2.42
CA VAL A 578 1.13 -9.20 3.45
C VAL A 578 0.37 -8.64 4.65
N GLY A 579 0.61 -9.22 5.82
CA GLY A 579 0.18 -8.70 7.12
C GLY A 579 1.15 -7.64 7.68
N ALA A 580 0.71 -6.86 8.65
CA ALA A 580 1.50 -5.77 9.25
C ALA A 580 2.00 -6.10 10.66
N THR A 581 3.22 -5.65 10.96
CA THR A 581 3.84 -5.71 12.30
C THR A 581 4.30 -4.34 12.77
N ASP A 582 4.43 -4.19 14.10
CA ASP A 582 5.13 -3.06 14.72
C ASP A 582 6.63 -3.34 14.94
N SER A 583 7.35 -2.37 15.50
CA SER A 583 8.80 -2.46 15.73
C SER A 583 9.21 -3.41 16.85
N ASN A 584 8.26 -3.98 17.58
CA ASN A 584 8.49 -4.96 18.64
C ASN A 584 8.17 -6.39 18.19
N ASP A 585 8.06 -6.62 16.88
CA ASP A 585 7.60 -7.89 16.30
C ASP A 585 6.22 -8.32 16.81
N THR A 586 5.31 -7.39 17.09
CA THR A 586 3.90 -7.72 17.37
C THR A 586 3.07 -7.49 16.13
N ILE A 587 2.11 -8.38 15.84
CA ILE A 587 1.15 -8.11 14.77
C ILE A 587 0.45 -6.77 15.05
N ALA A 588 0.32 -5.92 14.02
CA ALA A 588 -0.42 -4.68 14.18
C ALA A 588 -1.89 -5.00 14.47
N TYR A 589 -2.49 -4.38 15.48
CA TYR A 589 -3.85 -4.73 15.91
C TYR A 589 -4.92 -4.54 14.80
N PHE A 590 -4.65 -3.73 13.76
CA PHE A 590 -5.54 -3.59 12.61
C PHE A 590 -5.33 -4.66 11.55
N SER A 591 -4.18 -5.33 11.54
CA SER A 591 -3.81 -6.25 10.46
C SER A 591 -4.85 -7.34 10.36
N ASN A 592 -5.33 -7.57 9.15
CA ASN A 592 -5.97 -8.83 8.84
C ASN A 592 -4.96 -9.97 9.01
N TYR A 593 -5.49 -11.15 9.28
CA TYR A 593 -4.75 -12.36 9.66
C TYR A 593 -5.39 -13.60 9.03
N GLY A 594 -4.95 -14.79 9.44
CA GLY A 594 -5.46 -16.06 8.96
C GLY A 594 -4.62 -16.68 7.85
N SER A 595 -5.16 -17.72 7.23
CA SER A 595 -4.45 -18.60 6.30
C SER A 595 -4.16 -18.00 4.94
N CYS A 596 -4.85 -16.92 4.55
CA CYS A 596 -4.57 -16.20 3.31
C CYS A 596 -3.45 -15.16 3.45
N VAL A 597 -2.85 -15.00 4.64
CA VAL A 597 -1.62 -14.21 4.80
C VAL A 597 -0.43 -15.13 4.56
N ASP A 598 0.48 -14.75 3.66
CA ASP A 598 1.69 -15.53 3.38
C ASP A 598 2.87 -15.12 4.28
N ILE A 599 3.00 -13.82 4.52
CA ILE A 599 4.15 -13.22 5.20
C ILE A 599 3.76 -11.89 5.83
N PHE A 600 4.51 -11.46 6.85
CA PHE A 600 4.38 -10.14 7.45
C PHE A 600 5.52 -9.21 7.02
N GLY A 601 5.21 -7.91 7.02
CA GLY A 601 6.19 -6.83 6.87
C GLY A 601 6.02 -5.74 7.92
N PRO A 602 7.01 -4.85 8.08
CA PRO A 602 6.90 -3.64 8.89
C PRO A 602 5.75 -2.74 8.42
N GLY A 603 4.78 -2.42 9.28
CA GLY A 603 3.55 -1.72 8.87
C GLY A 603 3.04 -0.63 9.82
N VAL A 604 3.70 -0.35 10.94
CA VAL A 604 3.28 0.69 11.90
C VAL A 604 4.30 1.83 11.95
N THR A 605 3.86 3.08 11.78
CA THR A 605 4.74 4.26 11.84
C THR A 605 5.89 4.15 10.83
N ILE A 606 5.56 3.86 9.56
CA ILE A 606 6.52 3.72 8.47
C ILE A 606 6.80 5.09 7.84
N LEU A 607 8.05 5.51 7.85
CA LEU A 607 8.53 6.73 7.22
C LEU A 607 8.86 6.48 5.73
N SER A 608 8.31 7.30 4.84
CA SER A 608 8.59 7.25 3.40
C SER A 608 8.38 8.63 2.75
N ALA A 609 8.44 8.69 1.42
CA ALA A 609 8.19 9.89 0.62
C ALA A 609 6.76 10.43 0.80
N GLY A 610 6.61 11.75 0.83
CA GLY A 610 5.34 12.46 0.87
C GLY A 610 5.13 13.32 -0.38
N ILE A 611 3.93 13.90 -0.52
CA ILE A 611 3.56 14.66 -1.74
C ILE A 611 3.57 16.19 -1.59
N SER A 612 3.79 16.73 -0.39
CA SER A 612 3.74 18.17 -0.15
C SER A 612 4.89 18.95 -0.83
N SER A 613 5.98 18.27 -1.19
CA SER A 613 7.08 18.77 -2.02
C SER A 613 7.86 17.60 -2.65
N ASP A 614 8.86 17.87 -3.48
CA ASP A 614 9.77 16.85 -4.05
C ASP A 614 10.77 16.26 -3.04
N THR A 615 10.74 16.70 -1.79
CA THR A 615 11.62 16.24 -0.71
C THR A 615 10.85 15.88 0.57
N ALA A 616 9.52 15.95 0.51
CA ALA A 616 8.68 15.72 1.66
C ALA A 616 8.78 14.27 2.15
N ALA A 617 8.68 14.09 3.46
CA ALA A 617 8.50 12.78 4.06
C ALA A 617 7.13 12.72 4.73
N ALA A 618 6.58 11.52 4.82
CA ALA A 618 5.34 11.24 5.53
C ALA A 618 5.45 9.92 6.29
N THR A 619 4.72 9.82 7.39
CA THR A 619 4.65 8.62 8.22
C THR A 619 3.23 8.06 8.21
N MET A 620 3.09 6.77 7.91
CA MET A 620 1.79 6.09 7.80
C MET A 620 1.82 4.71 8.45
N SER A 621 0.64 4.18 8.76
CA SER A 621 0.46 2.82 9.31
C SER A 621 -0.59 2.07 8.50
N GLY A 622 -0.35 0.80 8.23
CA GLY A 622 -1.27 -0.08 7.50
C GLY A 622 -0.58 -1.32 6.94
N THR A 623 -1.36 -2.34 6.61
CA THR A 623 -0.89 -3.44 5.72
C THR A 623 -0.46 -2.89 4.36
N SER A 624 -1.04 -1.76 3.95
CA SER A 624 -0.59 -0.94 2.83
C SER A 624 0.86 -0.44 2.92
N MET A 625 1.43 -0.32 4.12
CA MET A 625 2.85 0.02 4.32
C MET A 625 3.72 -1.23 4.51
N ALA A 626 3.14 -2.35 4.95
CA ALA A 626 3.85 -3.63 5.02
C ALA A 626 4.06 -4.26 3.64
N SER A 627 3.04 -4.23 2.78
CA SER A 627 3.08 -4.73 1.40
C SER A 627 4.29 -4.20 0.59
N PRO A 628 4.58 -2.88 0.53
CA PRO A 628 5.70 -2.37 -0.25
C PRO A 628 7.07 -2.75 0.30
N HIS A 629 7.21 -3.05 1.60
CA HIS A 629 8.45 -3.64 2.10
C HIS A 629 8.69 -5.00 1.43
N VAL A 630 7.69 -5.87 1.40
CA VAL A 630 7.77 -7.21 0.79
C VAL A 630 7.91 -7.13 -0.73
N ALA A 631 7.23 -6.19 -1.40
CA ALA A 631 7.42 -5.94 -2.82
C ALA A 631 8.86 -5.49 -3.13
N GLY A 632 9.46 -4.68 -2.26
CA GLY A 632 10.86 -4.33 -2.35
C GLY A 632 11.79 -5.53 -2.12
N VAL A 633 11.47 -6.42 -1.18
CA VAL A 633 12.23 -7.68 -0.98
C VAL A 633 12.17 -8.56 -2.23
N ALA A 634 10.99 -8.70 -2.83
CA ALA A 634 10.79 -9.40 -4.11
C ALA A 634 11.62 -8.75 -5.24
N ALA A 635 11.65 -7.42 -5.32
CA ALA A 635 12.47 -6.72 -6.31
C ALA A 635 13.99 -6.92 -6.08
N VAL A 636 14.46 -6.93 -4.83
CA VAL A 636 15.86 -7.28 -4.52
C VAL A 636 16.18 -8.70 -5.00
N TYR A 637 15.30 -9.67 -4.71
CA TYR A 637 15.48 -11.05 -5.14
C TYR A 637 15.49 -11.19 -6.67
N LEU A 638 14.55 -10.56 -7.37
CA LEU A 638 14.46 -10.56 -8.84
C LEU A 638 15.66 -9.87 -9.51
N GLY A 639 16.24 -8.84 -8.87
CA GLY A 639 17.47 -8.21 -9.36
C GLY A 639 18.69 -9.13 -9.33
N LEU A 640 18.71 -10.10 -8.40
CA LEU A 640 19.72 -11.16 -8.33
C LEU A 640 19.36 -12.38 -9.21
N ASN A 641 18.06 -12.61 -9.42
CA ASN A 641 17.48 -13.79 -10.07
C ASN A 641 16.48 -13.37 -11.15
N ASN A 642 16.99 -12.74 -12.20
CA ASN A 642 16.20 -12.09 -13.25
C ASN A 642 15.28 -13.01 -14.09
N SER A 643 15.45 -14.33 -13.99
CA SER A 643 14.60 -15.34 -14.63
C SER A 643 13.66 -16.07 -13.67
N ALA A 644 13.63 -15.67 -12.39
CA ALA A 644 12.77 -16.31 -11.41
C ALA A 644 11.29 -16.07 -11.73
N THR A 645 10.49 -17.13 -11.71
CA THR A 645 9.03 -17.03 -11.84
C THR A 645 8.41 -16.50 -10.55
N PRO A 646 7.18 -15.94 -10.59
CA PRO A 646 6.50 -15.48 -9.38
C PRO A 646 6.41 -16.54 -8.26
N ALA A 647 6.18 -17.81 -8.63
CA ALA A 647 6.17 -18.91 -7.66
C ALA A 647 7.55 -19.15 -6.99
N GLN A 648 8.65 -19.00 -7.74
CA GLN A 648 10.00 -19.07 -7.19
C GLN A 648 10.30 -17.87 -6.28
N VAL A 649 9.79 -16.67 -6.61
CA VAL A 649 9.90 -15.49 -5.75
C VAL A 649 9.14 -15.72 -4.43
N ALA A 650 7.88 -16.14 -4.48
CA ALA A 650 7.08 -16.44 -3.28
C ALA A 650 7.73 -17.52 -2.39
N THR A 651 8.27 -18.57 -3.01
CA THR A 651 9.02 -19.62 -2.31
C THR A 651 10.27 -19.07 -1.64
N ALA A 652 11.02 -18.21 -2.32
CA ALA A 652 12.22 -17.59 -1.75
C ALA A 652 11.88 -16.70 -0.56
N LEU A 653 10.90 -15.80 -0.71
CA LEU A 653 10.51 -14.87 0.36
C LEU A 653 10.10 -15.60 1.65
N THR A 654 9.32 -16.68 1.53
CA THR A 654 8.92 -17.49 2.69
C THR A 654 10.09 -18.31 3.27
N THR A 655 10.95 -18.88 2.41
CA THR A 655 12.11 -19.68 2.83
C THR A 655 13.16 -18.87 3.62
N TYR A 656 13.45 -17.65 3.17
CA TYR A 656 14.47 -16.79 3.79
C TYR A 656 13.92 -15.91 4.92
N SER A 657 12.60 -15.92 5.14
CA SER A 657 11.95 -15.13 6.18
C SER A 657 12.51 -15.39 7.59
N SER A 658 12.32 -14.42 8.48
CA SER A 658 12.51 -14.60 9.91
C SER A 658 11.34 -15.40 10.48
N ILE A 659 11.61 -16.64 10.90
CA ILE A 659 10.60 -17.58 11.38
C ILE A 659 10.37 -17.40 12.89
N ASN A 660 9.10 -17.46 13.33
CA ASN A 660 8.68 -17.48 14.74
C ASN A 660 9.19 -16.27 15.53
N ARG A 661 9.16 -15.09 14.92
CA ARG A 661 9.53 -13.82 15.58
C ARG A 661 8.32 -13.03 16.04
N ILE A 662 7.18 -13.21 15.36
CA ILE A 662 6.01 -12.37 15.55
C ILE A 662 5.17 -12.87 16.72
N VAL A 663 4.72 -11.95 17.56
CA VAL A 663 3.80 -12.20 18.66
C VAL A 663 2.35 -12.17 18.15
N GLU A 664 1.55 -13.16 18.55
CA GLU A 664 0.09 -13.26 18.30
C GLU A 664 -0.34 -13.29 16.82
N THR A 665 0.16 -14.21 15.99
CA THR A 665 -0.16 -14.22 14.54
C THR A 665 -1.59 -14.64 14.16
N TYR A 666 -2.49 -14.89 15.11
CA TYR A 666 -3.91 -15.23 14.89
C TYR A 666 -4.19 -16.26 13.77
N GLY A 667 -3.38 -17.32 13.71
CA GLY A 667 -3.52 -18.39 12.72
C GLY A 667 -2.80 -18.15 11.39
N SER A 668 -2.16 -17.00 11.21
CA SER A 668 -1.25 -16.74 10.09
C SER A 668 0.10 -17.45 10.25
N PRO A 669 0.79 -17.77 9.14
CA PRO A 669 2.19 -18.16 9.14
C PRO A 669 3.05 -17.15 9.90
N ASN A 670 3.89 -17.62 10.82
CA ASN A 670 4.75 -16.75 11.62
C ASN A 670 6.08 -16.50 10.87
N LEU A 671 5.96 -15.76 9.76
CA LEU A 671 7.04 -15.44 8.84
C LEU A 671 7.12 -13.92 8.70
N LEU A 672 8.26 -13.34 9.05
CA LEU A 672 8.54 -11.91 8.86
C LEU A 672 9.57 -11.73 7.74
N ALA A 673 9.30 -10.81 6.80
CA ALA A 673 10.15 -10.58 5.65
C ALA A 673 11.62 -10.30 6.03
N TYR A 674 12.53 -10.78 5.17
CA TYR A 674 13.97 -10.67 5.35
C TYR A 674 14.67 -10.48 4.00
N VAL A 675 15.72 -9.65 3.93
CA VAL A 675 16.30 -9.20 2.64
C VAL A 675 17.82 -9.23 2.54
N ARG A 676 18.54 -9.59 3.63
CA ARG A 676 20.01 -9.49 3.65
C ARG A 676 20.75 -10.60 2.92
N SER A 677 20.13 -11.77 2.72
CA SER A 677 20.78 -12.87 1.99
C SER A 677 19.80 -13.69 1.16
N PHE A 678 20.16 -13.92 -0.10
CA PHE A 678 19.47 -14.83 -1.02
C PHE A 678 20.48 -15.71 -1.75
N SER A 679 20.06 -16.91 -2.15
CA SER A 679 20.81 -17.71 -3.13
C SER A 679 20.57 -17.17 -4.55
N VAL A 680 21.61 -17.23 -5.39
CA VAL A 680 21.51 -16.96 -6.83
C VAL A 680 21.19 -18.26 -7.57
N ILE A 681 20.15 -18.26 -8.38
CA ILE A 681 19.77 -19.36 -9.27
C ILE A 681 20.74 -19.35 -10.46
N ASP A 682 21.54 -20.41 -10.59
CA ASP A 682 22.37 -20.63 -11.78
C ASP A 682 21.48 -21.08 -12.96
N PRO A 683 21.42 -20.33 -14.08
CA PRO A 683 20.63 -20.71 -15.25
C PRO A 683 21.16 -21.96 -15.99
N GLY A 684 22.28 -22.57 -15.56
CA GLY A 684 22.95 -23.69 -16.26
C GLY A 684 22.92 -25.07 -15.60
N GLY A 685 22.28 -25.27 -14.44
CA GLY A 685 22.27 -26.57 -13.76
C GLY A 685 21.21 -27.55 -14.32
N PRO A 686 21.52 -28.85 -14.54
CA PRO A 686 20.50 -29.82 -14.91
C PRO A 686 19.50 -29.97 -13.77
N TYR A 687 18.25 -29.62 -14.02
CA TYR A 687 17.12 -29.79 -13.12
C TYR A 687 17.07 -31.22 -12.57
N GLY A 688 17.28 -31.37 -11.26
CA GLY A 688 16.89 -32.58 -10.55
C GLY A 688 15.38 -32.70 -10.58
N THR A 689 14.88 -33.63 -11.38
CA THR A 689 13.47 -34.03 -11.40
C THR A 689 13.01 -34.47 -10.00
N PRO A 690 11.87 -33.99 -9.47
CA PRO A 690 11.24 -34.63 -8.33
C PRO A 690 10.62 -35.95 -8.80
N SER A 691 11.25 -37.08 -8.48
CA SER A 691 10.63 -38.39 -8.69
C SER A 691 9.57 -38.60 -7.61
N GLY A 692 8.31 -38.47 -7.98
CA GLY A 692 7.20 -39.07 -7.23
C GLY A 692 7.27 -40.59 -7.30
N GLY A 693 6.93 -41.25 -6.19
CA GLY A 693 6.82 -42.71 -6.12
C GLY A 693 6.36 -43.15 -4.73
N GLY A 694 5.05 -43.27 -4.56
CA GLY A 694 4.46 -43.94 -3.40
C GLY A 694 4.76 -45.46 -3.42
N GLY A 695 5.01 -46.03 -2.25
CA GLY A 695 5.21 -47.47 -2.08
C GLY A 695 5.36 -47.84 -0.61
N SER A 696 4.29 -48.39 -0.04
CA SER A 696 4.24 -49.05 1.26
C SER A 696 5.13 -50.29 1.29
N GLY A 697 5.84 -50.55 2.40
CA GLY A 697 6.54 -51.82 2.63
C GLY A 697 7.59 -51.70 3.74
N GLY A 698 7.34 -52.33 4.88
CA GLY A 698 8.20 -52.29 6.06
C GLY A 698 9.51 -53.08 5.94
N GLY A 699 10.38 -52.87 6.93
CA GLY A 699 11.60 -53.67 7.09
C GLY A 699 12.63 -52.98 7.97
N SER A 700 12.71 -53.40 9.23
CA SER A 700 13.74 -53.06 10.21
C SER A 700 15.17 -53.23 9.70
N SER A 701 16.11 -52.39 10.16
CA SER A 701 17.23 -52.80 11.04
C SER A 701 18.36 -51.78 11.13
N SER A 702 18.90 -51.67 12.36
CA SER A 702 20.25 -51.23 12.77
C SER A 702 20.73 -49.84 12.33
N GLY A 703 21.06 -48.91 13.22
CA GLY A 703 21.84 -49.10 14.45
C GLY A 703 23.24 -48.53 14.22
N GLY A 704 23.48 -47.31 14.69
CA GLY A 704 24.75 -46.60 14.60
C GLY A 704 24.68 -45.30 15.38
N SER A 705 24.98 -45.38 16.67
CA SER A 705 24.89 -44.33 17.66
C SER A 705 26.01 -43.30 17.56
N SER A 706 25.71 -42.11 18.13
CA SER A 706 26.61 -41.20 18.86
C SER A 706 27.64 -40.42 18.03
N SER A 707 28.09 -39.23 18.38
CA SER A 707 27.81 -38.17 19.35
C SER A 707 28.98 -37.20 19.16
N GLY A 708 28.80 -35.90 19.33
CA GLY A 708 29.96 -35.00 19.42
C GLY A 708 29.61 -33.53 19.28
N GLY A 709 29.20 -32.90 20.38
CA GLY A 709 29.27 -31.45 20.51
C GLY A 709 30.73 -30.99 20.53
N GLY A 710 30.98 -29.84 19.91
CA GLY A 710 32.27 -29.16 19.93
C GLY A 710 32.07 -27.68 19.61
N SER A 711 32.12 -26.85 20.64
CA SER A 711 32.22 -25.40 20.52
C SER A 711 33.68 -25.02 20.22
N SER A 712 33.89 -24.18 19.21
CA SER A 712 35.08 -23.36 18.99
C SER A 712 34.64 -22.21 18.07
N GLY A 713 34.72 -20.94 18.46
CA GLY A 713 35.98 -20.23 18.62
C GLY A 713 36.30 -19.53 17.31
N GLY A 714 36.18 -18.20 17.29
CA GLY A 714 36.26 -17.38 16.09
C GLY A 714 37.57 -17.49 15.30
N GLY A 715 37.47 -17.21 14.00
CA GLY A 715 38.60 -17.06 13.09
C GLY A 715 38.12 -16.44 11.78
N GLY A 716 38.44 -15.15 11.58
CA GLY A 716 38.15 -14.43 10.36
C GLY A 716 38.87 -15.02 9.15
N GLY A 717 38.16 -15.08 8.03
CA GLY A 717 38.66 -15.50 6.73
C GLY A 717 37.94 -14.73 5.63
N GLY A 718 38.04 -13.41 5.63
CA GLY A 718 37.62 -12.59 4.50
C GLY A 718 38.50 -12.91 3.29
N SER A 719 37.90 -13.24 2.16
CA SER A 719 38.61 -13.42 0.89
C SER A 719 39.34 -12.12 0.51
N ALA A 720 40.64 -12.23 0.18
CA ALA A 720 41.56 -11.11 -0.04
C ALA A 720 41.31 -10.28 -1.32
N PHE A 721 40.22 -10.52 -2.05
CA PHE A 721 39.78 -9.75 -3.21
C PHE A 721 38.26 -9.71 -3.21
N GLU A 722 37.66 -8.53 -3.32
CA GLU A 722 36.21 -8.36 -3.36
C GLU A 722 35.84 -7.32 -4.40
N ILE A 723 34.88 -7.63 -5.28
CA ILE A 723 34.33 -6.68 -6.26
C ILE A 723 33.08 -6.05 -5.64
N LEU A 724 33.16 -4.77 -5.30
CA LEU A 724 32.10 -3.96 -4.71
C LEU A 724 31.22 -3.26 -5.78
N GLY A 725 31.66 -3.24 -7.04
CA GLY A 725 30.88 -2.68 -8.13
C GLY A 725 31.53 -2.88 -9.50
N VAL A 726 30.70 -2.86 -10.54
CA VAL A 726 31.13 -2.89 -11.95
C VAL A 726 30.46 -1.73 -12.67
N SER A 727 31.26 -0.89 -13.34
CA SER A 727 30.75 0.25 -14.11
C SER A 727 31.33 0.25 -15.53
N PRO A 728 30.52 0.46 -16.58
CA PRO A 728 31.06 0.81 -17.89
C PRO A 728 31.69 2.20 -17.80
N ALA A 729 32.98 2.32 -18.13
CA ALA A 729 33.69 3.58 -17.94
C ALA A 729 33.26 4.63 -18.99
N SER A 730 32.70 5.76 -18.56
CA SER A 730 32.66 7.01 -19.35
C SER A 730 33.86 7.89 -18.99
N GLY A 731 34.78 8.11 -19.91
CA GLY A 731 36.01 8.90 -19.71
C GLY A 731 37.05 8.66 -20.82
N PRO A 732 38.16 9.44 -20.89
CA PRO A 732 38.94 9.75 -22.11
C PRO A 732 39.69 8.59 -22.77
N ILE A 733 39.52 7.37 -22.28
CA ILE A 733 39.94 6.15 -22.97
C ILE A 733 38.71 5.58 -23.69
N ALA A 734 38.22 6.36 -24.65
CA ALA A 734 37.05 6.00 -25.44
C ALA A 734 37.42 5.00 -26.53
N GLY A 735 37.06 3.74 -26.30
CA GLY A 735 37.11 2.64 -27.27
C GLY A 735 36.58 1.38 -26.59
N GLY A 736 35.45 0.86 -27.06
CA GLY A 736 34.73 -0.26 -26.44
C GLY A 736 35.64 -1.44 -26.08
N ASN A 737 35.28 -2.14 -24.99
CA ASN A 737 35.93 -3.30 -24.33
C ASN A 737 36.59 -3.02 -22.95
N THR A 738 36.39 -1.85 -22.34
CA THR A 738 36.93 -1.56 -20.98
C THR A 738 35.82 -1.49 -19.93
N ILE A 739 35.98 -2.21 -18.82
CA ILE A 739 35.11 -2.17 -17.64
C ILE A 739 35.89 -1.68 -16.41
N SER A 740 35.26 -0.89 -15.56
CA SER A 740 35.83 -0.49 -14.26
C SER A 740 35.29 -1.40 -13.17
N LEU A 741 36.19 -2.05 -12.44
CA LEU A 741 35.87 -2.85 -11.26
C LEU A 741 36.24 -2.04 -10.02
N ILE A 742 35.27 -1.82 -9.14
CA ILE A 742 35.45 -1.15 -7.85
C ILE A 742 35.45 -2.24 -6.78
N GLY A 743 36.37 -2.17 -5.82
CA GLY A 743 36.59 -3.29 -4.91
C GLY A 743 37.87 -3.23 -4.11
N THR A 744 38.11 -4.23 -3.27
CA THR A 744 39.28 -4.30 -2.38
C THR A 744 40.26 -5.39 -2.84
N GLY A 745 41.54 -5.24 -2.50
CA GLY A 745 42.59 -6.22 -2.79
C GLY A 745 43.33 -6.07 -4.13
N PHE A 746 42.85 -5.23 -5.06
CA PHE A 746 43.40 -5.12 -6.42
C PHE A 746 44.84 -4.61 -6.53
N THR A 747 45.36 -3.91 -5.52
CA THR A 747 46.74 -3.38 -5.51
C THR A 747 47.81 -4.47 -5.57
N THR A 748 47.44 -5.71 -5.22
CA THR A 748 48.33 -6.88 -5.27
C THR A 748 48.07 -7.81 -6.47
N ALA A 749 47.14 -7.43 -7.36
CA ALA A 749 46.82 -8.22 -8.54
C ALA A 749 48.01 -8.24 -9.52
N THR A 750 48.42 -9.43 -9.95
CA THR A 750 49.53 -9.64 -10.90
C THR A 750 49.05 -10.04 -12.31
N ALA A 751 47.77 -10.39 -12.45
CA ALA A 751 47.09 -10.62 -13.72
C ALA A 751 45.56 -10.50 -13.54
N VAL A 752 44.84 -10.09 -14.59
CA VAL A 752 43.37 -10.10 -14.65
C VAL A 752 42.95 -10.97 -15.83
N LEU A 753 42.03 -11.91 -15.63
CA LEU A 753 41.50 -12.76 -16.69
C LEU A 753 40.02 -12.47 -16.91
N ILE A 754 39.63 -12.28 -18.17
CA ILE A 754 38.23 -12.23 -18.62
C ILE A 754 38.00 -13.42 -19.54
N GLY A 755 37.10 -14.33 -19.17
CA GLY A 755 36.82 -15.54 -19.93
C GLY A 755 38.07 -16.40 -20.20
N ASN A 756 38.93 -16.56 -19.18
CA ASN A 756 40.23 -17.26 -19.25
C ASN A 756 41.30 -16.62 -20.16
N ARG A 757 41.11 -15.39 -20.64
CA ARG A 757 42.13 -14.64 -21.40
C ARG A 757 42.70 -13.51 -20.58
N ASN A 758 44.02 -13.29 -20.67
CA ASN A 758 44.67 -12.16 -20.00
C ASN A 758 44.10 -10.85 -20.55
N ALA A 759 43.55 -10.03 -19.67
CA ALA A 759 43.12 -8.68 -19.97
C ALA A 759 44.20 -7.69 -19.56
N ALA A 760 44.40 -6.65 -20.37
CA ALA A 760 45.18 -5.49 -19.95
C ALA A 760 44.40 -4.77 -18.84
N TYR A 761 45.06 -4.41 -17.75
CA TYR A 761 44.44 -3.73 -16.62
C TYR A 761 45.36 -2.64 -16.09
N LYS A 762 44.76 -1.62 -15.45
CA LYS A 762 45.45 -0.59 -14.68
C LYS A 762 44.74 -0.44 -13.36
N VAL A 763 45.47 -0.60 -12.25
CA VAL A 763 44.94 -0.28 -10.92
C VAL A 763 45.02 1.23 -10.74
N ILE A 764 43.89 1.84 -10.39
CA ILE A 764 43.79 3.25 -10.04
C ILE A 764 43.41 3.29 -8.56
N ASN A 765 44.28 3.86 -7.73
CA ASN A 765 44.05 4.04 -6.30
C ASN A 765 43.29 5.33 -6.02
#